data_AF-A0A3P5YYR9-F1
#
_entry.id   AF-A0A3P5YYR9-F1
#
_cell.length_a   1.000
_cell.length_b   1.000
_cell.length_c   1.000
_cell.angle_alpha   90.00
_cell.angle_beta   90.00
_cell.angle_gamma   90.00
#
_symmetry.space_group_name_H-M   'P 1'
#
loop_
_entity.id
_entity.type
_entity.pdbx_description
1 polymer ?
#
loop_
_entity_poly.entity_id
_entity_poly.type
_entity_poly.pdbx_seq_one_letter_code
_entity_poly.pdbx_strand_id
1 'polypeptide(L)'
;MAGGDSPAETKKGSSKTSKNSKDSSKESTLKQKSPAEFFAENKNIAGFDNPGKSLYTTVRELVENALDSSESISELPEVEVTIEEIGKSKFNSMIGLIDRERVDTKLYDDYETDKAREKRLVKEARASEIQAKNLASGKKNKEPGVSKVLKARGEASYYKVTCKDNGKGMPHDDIPNMFGRDLRIVLLTVLSGTKYGLKQTRGKFGLGAKMALIWSKMSTGLPIEISSSMKSQNYVTFCRLDIDIHRNIPHIHLHEKKANKEKWHGAEIQVVIEGNWTTYRSKILHYMRQMAVITPYAQFLFRFISETPEKNVTVKFTRRTDVMPPIPIETKHHPSSVDLLLIKRLVTDTSKKTLLQFLQNEFVNINKNLAARLIGEMGPDFSPGMAVKSVTSQQMVRIHQLFRQAKFDDPSGDCLSPAGEYNLRLGIIKELHPDMVATHSGSAQVFEGHPFIVEAGVSVGGRDVKQASHILLLFIHGINIFRFANRIPLLFEQGGDVVTRTALKRINWNSYKINQTQDKIGVFVSIVSTKIPFKGTGKEYIGDDISEIATAVKSAIQQCCIQLKSKIVKRLQAREQQERKRSLSRYIPDATGAVYEVLKQMTEEHTKKRKRYKEEETAMLEKVSKLIITKETLKEKLAEHVEQVDYEMALEYATQSGVSEEPRANIYLQQLNPNHSNFIDLHSPTFVFRLIL
;
A
#
# COMPACT_ATOMS: atom_id res chain seq x y z
N MET A 1 15.30 -34.37 82.60
CA MET A 1 15.18 -34.01 84.02
C MET A 1 15.11 -32.50 84.11
N ALA A 2 14.16 -32.01 84.93
CA ALA A 2 13.89 -30.62 85.29
C ALA A 2 13.46 -29.70 84.12
N GLY A 3 12.32 -29.03 84.14
CA GLY A 3 11.39 -28.73 85.24
C GLY A 3 10.86 -27.32 84.95
N GLY A 4 9.55 -27.18 84.83
CA GLY A 4 8.90 -25.89 84.58
C GLY A 4 8.94 -24.97 85.79
N ASP A 5 8.61 -23.69 85.56
CA ASP A 5 7.57 -22.99 86.32
C ASP A 5 7.35 -21.58 85.75
N SER A 6 6.08 -21.23 85.62
CA SER A 6 5.60 -19.84 85.60
C SER A 6 5.13 -19.49 87.01
N PRO A 7 5.07 -18.21 87.43
CA PRO A 7 3.74 -17.59 87.50
C PRO A 7 3.71 -16.06 87.25
N ALA A 8 2.50 -15.53 87.42
CA ALA A 8 1.86 -14.34 86.85
C ALA A 8 2.09 -12.97 87.57
N GLU A 9 1.35 -11.96 87.07
CA GLU A 9 1.00 -10.62 87.61
C GLU A 9 1.83 -9.42 87.07
N THR A 10 1.32 -8.22 86.74
CA THR A 10 -0.03 -7.59 86.75
C THR A 10 -0.06 -6.32 85.84
N LYS A 11 -1.21 -6.12 85.18
CA LYS A 11 -1.99 -4.88 84.83
C LYS A 11 -1.35 -3.51 84.47
N LYS A 12 -1.82 -3.05 83.29
CA LYS A 12 -2.44 -1.74 82.90
C LYS A 12 -1.58 -0.58 82.35
N GLY A 13 -1.83 -0.26 81.07
CA GLY A 13 -1.61 1.07 80.48
C GLY A 13 -2.05 1.22 79.01
N SER A 14 -3.19 1.88 78.78
CA SER A 14 -3.62 2.60 77.56
C SER A 14 -4.19 1.86 76.31
N SER A 15 -5.52 1.96 76.21
CA SER A 15 -6.43 2.23 75.08
C SER A 15 -6.01 2.25 73.59
N LYS A 16 -6.86 1.57 72.79
CA LYS A 16 -7.36 1.85 71.41
C LYS A 16 -6.31 1.77 70.28
N THR A 17 -6.40 0.86 69.30
CA THR A 17 -7.45 0.86 68.25
C THR A 17 -7.43 -0.47 67.48
N SER A 18 -8.60 -1.04 67.20
CA SER A 18 -8.79 -2.23 66.39
C SER A 18 -8.62 -1.95 64.89
N LYS A 19 -7.80 -2.76 64.20
CA LYS A 19 -8.02 -3.09 62.78
C LYS A 19 -7.22 -4.34 62.40
N ASN A 20 -7.97 -5.40 62.12
CA ASN A 20 -7.49 -6.65 61.53
C ASN A 20 -6.75 -6.38 60.20
N SER A 21 -5.44 -6.57 60.18
CA SER A 21 -4.69 -6.85 58.95
C SER A 21 -4.66 -8.37 58.76
N LYS A 22 -5.69 -8.91 58.08
CA LYS A 22 -5.55 -10.21 57.41
C LYS A 22 -4.61 -9.99 56.24
N ASP A 23 -3.34 -10.30 56.48
CA ASP A 23 -2.32 -10.38 55.45
C ASP A 23 -2.68 -11.57 54.56
N SER A 24 -3.32 -11.31 53.42
CA SER A 24 -3.57 -12.32 52.41
C SER A 24 -2.28 -12.53 51.64
N SER A 25 -1.49 -13.51 52.06
CA SER A 25 -0.48 -14.16 51.24
C SER A 25 -1.12 -14.63 49.93
N LYS A 26 -1.11 -13.78 48.90
CA LYS A 26 -1.44 -14.18 47.53
C LYS A 26 -0.32 -15.09 47.06
N GLU A 27 -0.48 -16.39 47.28
CA GLU A 27 0.22 -17.39 46.49
C GLU A 27 -0.02 -17.07 45.01
N SER A 28 1.04 -16.64 44.35
CA SER A 28 1.03 -16.37 42.91
C SER A 28 0.87 -17.70 42.16
N THR A 29 -0.37 -18.14 42.01
CA THR A 29 -0.70 -19.29 41.17
C THR A 29 -0.34 -18.94 39.73
N LEU A 30 0.62 -19.68 39.17
CA LEU A 30 0.97 -19.60 37.76
C LEU A 30 -0.27 -19.97 36.93
N LYS A 31 -0.85 -19.00 36.22
CA LYS A 31 -1.98 -19.20 35.33
C LYS A 31 -1.51 -19.28 33.89
N GLN A 32 -1.82 -20.39 33.22
CA GLN A 32 -1.65 -20.50 31.76
C GLN A 32 -2.82 -19.79 31.07
N LYS A 33 -2.53 -19.05 29.99
CA LYS A 33 -3.52 -18.37 29.16
C LYS A 33 -3.59 -18.98 27.78
N SER A 34 -4.78 -19.04 27.21
CA SER A 34 -4.93 -19.41 25.80
C SER A 34 -4.37 -18.28 24.92
N PRO A 35 -3.96 -18.53 23.68
CA PRO A 35 -3.48 -17.43 22.85
C PRO A 35 -4.62 -16.50 22.41
N ALA A 36 -5.87 -16.98 22.29
CA ALA A 36 -7.03 -16.11 22.09
C ALA A 36 -7.25 -15.16 23.28
N GLU A 37 -7.07 -15.66 24.51
CA GLU A 37 -7.09 -14.87 25.74
C GLU A 37 -5.93 -13.86 25.78
N PHE A 38 -4.72 -14.27 25.39
CA PHE A 38 -3.58 -13.37 25.26
C PHE A 38 -3.87 -12.20 24.32
N PHE A 39 -4.48 -12.44 23.15
CA PHE A 39 -4.79 -11.36 22.21
C PHE A 39 -6.01 -10.52 22.63
N ALA A 40 -6.97 -11.10 23.33
CA ALA A 40 -8.09 -10.36 23.92
C ALA A 40 -7.60 -9.35 24.98
N GLU A 41 -6.58 -9.70 25.76
CA GLU A 41 -5.96 -8.81 26.74
C GLU A 41 -4.96 -7.82 26.11
N ASN A 42 -4.20 -8.26 25.10
CA ASN A 42 -3.14 -7.47 24.46
C ASN A 42 -3.57 -6.89 23.11
N LYS A 43 -4.69 -6.14 23.13
CA LYS A 43 -5.34 -5.53 21.94
C LYS A 43 -4.38 -4.70 21.08
N ASN A 44 -3.42 -4.04 21.71
CA ASN A 44 -2.45 -3.16 21.06
C ASN A 44 -1.52 -3.91 20.10
N ILE A 45 -1.19 -5.17 20.41
CA ILE A 45 -0.26 -5.98 19.61
C ILE A 45 -0.88 -6.30 18.24
N ALA A 46 -2.18 -6.56 18.21
CA ALA A 46 -2.94 -6.89 17.00
C ALA A 46 -3.50 -5.66 16.26
N GLY A 47 -3.29 -4.45 16.79
CA GLY A 47 -3.80 -3.22 16.17
C GLY A 47 -5.30 -2.97 16.35
N PHE A 48 -5.91 -3.56 17.40
CA PHE A 48 -7.30 -3.38 17.81
C PHE A 48 -7.43 -2.52 19.09
N ASP A 49 -6.46 -1.64 19.32
CA ASP A 49 -6.37 -0.75 20.48
C ASP A 49 -7.42 0.37 20.49
N ASN A 50 -7.88 0.78 19.30
CA ASN A 50 -8.81 1.90 19.13
C ASN A 50 -9.93 1.46 18.18
N PRO A 51 -11.22 1.68 18.51
CA PRO A 51 -12.35 1.34 17.63
C PRO A 51 -12.17 1.77 16.17
N GLY A 52 -11.65 2.99 15.94
CA GLY A 52 -11.39 3.47 14.58
C GLY A 52 -10.32 2.68 13.84
N LYS A 53 -9.25 2.28 14.55
CA LYS A 53 -8.18 1.45 14.00
C LYS A 53 -8.64 0.01 13.81
N SER A 54 -9.46 -0.54 14.71
CA SER A 54 -10.08 -1.86 14.58
C SER A 54 -10.89 -2.00 13.29
N LEU A 55 -11.67 -0.97 12.92
CA LEU A 55 -12.41 -0.94 11.65
C LEU A 55 -11.47 -0.99 10.44
N TYR A 56 -10.41 -0.17 10.44
CA TYR A 56 -9.39 -0.18 9.41
C TYR A 56 -8.68 -1.53 9.29
N THR A 57 -8.21 -2.08 10.41
CA THR A 57 -7.48 -3.35 10.47
C THR A 57 -8.34 -4.50 9.97
N THR A 58 -9.64 -4.52 10.31
CA THR A 58 -10.58 -5.54 9.82
C THR A 58 -10.73 -5.48 8.31
N VAL A 59 -10.95 -4.29 7.74
CA VAL A 59 -11.04 -4.10 6.28
C VAL A 59 -9.74 -4.54 5.60
N ARG A 60 -8.59 -4.12 6.14
CA ARG A 60 -7.27 -4.50 5.62
C ARG A 60 -7.08 -6.01 5.56
N GLU A 61 -7.29 -6.70 6.68
CA GLU A 61 -7.08 -8.15 6.78
C GLU A 61 -8.03 -8.95 5.87
N LEU A 62 -9.29 -8.52 5.72
CA LEU A 62 -10.24 -9.16 4.81
C LEU A 62 -9.86 -8.97 3.34
N VAL A 63 -9.45 -7.76 2.95
CA VAL A 63 -9.01 -7.46 1.57
C VAL A 63 -7.71 -8.19 1.22
N GLU A 64 -6.76 -8.25 2.15
CA GLU A 64 -5.49 -8.97 1.94
C GLU A 64 -5.73 -10.47 1.70
N ASN A 65 -6.63 -11.10 2.48
CA ASN A 65 -6.97 -12.51 2.31
C ASN A 65 -7.75 -12.77 1.02
N ALA A 66 -8.66 -11.87 0.64
CA ALA A 66 -9.39 -11.95 -0.64
C ALA A 66 -8.42 -11.95 -1.83
N LEU A 67 -7.44 -11.03 -1.83
CA LEU A 67 -6.43 -10.96 -2.90
C LEU A 67 -5.52 -12.19 -2.92
N ASP A 68 -5.04 -12.65 -1.76
CA ASP A 68 -4.23 -13.88 -1.69
C ASP A 68 -5.03 -15.10 -2.21
N SER A 69 -6.35 -15.15 -1.95
CA SER A 69 -7.25 -16.22 -2.40
C SER A 69 -7.40 -16.24 -3.93
N SER A 70 -7.72 -15.10 -4.55
CA SER A 70 -7.88 -15.01 -6.02
C SER A 70 -6.56 -15.22 -6.76
N GLU A 71 -5.46 -14.65 -6.27
CA GLU A 71 -4.14 -14.82 -6.90
C GLU A 71 -3.61 -16.26 -6.78
N SER A 72 -3.99 -17.00 -5.74
CA SER A 72 -3.58 -18.41 -5.58
C SER A 72 -4.11 -19.34 -6.68
N ILE A 73 -5.20 -18.94 -7.35
CA ILE A 73 -5.82 -19.67 -8.46
C ILE A 73 -5.61 -18.98 -9.81
N SER A 74 -4.71 -17.98 -9.89
CA SER A 74 -4.44 -17.18 -11.09
C SER A 74 -5.66 -16.47 -11.68
N GLU A 75 -6.63 -16.08 -10.84
CA GLU A 75 -7.80 -15.34 -11.30
C GLU A 75 -7.73 -13.87 -10.95
N LEU A 76 -8.15 -13.02 -11.90
CA LEU A 76 -8.22 -11.58 -11.73
C LEU A 76 -9.12 -11.25 -10.52
N PRO A 77 -8.59 -10.63 -9.46
CA PRO A 77 -9.36 -10.42 -8.23
C PRO A 77 -10.48 -9.41 -8.43
N GLU A 78 -11.68 -9.79 -8.01
CA GLU A 78 -12.83 -8.91 -7.86
C GLU A 78 -13.23 -8.92 -6.39
N VAL A 79 -13.00 -7.79 -5.71
CA VAL A 79 -13.21 -7.67 -4.26
C VAL A 79 -14.23 -6.56 -3.99
N GLU A 80 -15.30 -6.93 -3.31
CA GLU A 80 -16.33 -6.01 -2.86
C GLU A 80 -16.29 -5.86 -1.34
N VAL A 81 -16.11 -4.63 -0.87
CA VAL A 81 -16.09 -4.29 0.55
C VAL A 81 -17.27 -3.37 0.84
N THR A 82 -18.16 -3.81 1.72
CA THR A 82 -19.31 -3.03 2.19
C THR A 82 -19.19 -2.78 3.69
N ILE A 83 -19.34 -1.52 4.12
CA ILE A 83 -19.42 -1.12 5.53
C ILE A 83 -20.80 -0.53 5.77
N GLU A 84 -21.61 -1.20 6.57
CA GLU A 84 -22.95 -0.75 6.98
C GLU A 84 -22.91 -0.22 8.41
N GLU A 85 -23.38 1.02 8.62
CA GLU A 85 -23.58 1.59 9.95
C GLU A 85 -24.83 0.98 10.60
N ILE A 86 -24.68 0.55 11.85
CA ILE A 86 -25.75 -0.06 12.65
C ILE A 86 -26.08 0.88 13.80
N GLY A 87 -27.27 1.46 13.79
CA GLY A 87 -27.79 2.21 14.93
C GLY A 87 -28.01 1.36 16.17
N LYS A 88 -27.99 2.02 17.33
CA LYS A 88 -28.07 1.38 18.65
C LYS A 88 -29.31 0.50 18.84
N SER A 89 -30.47 0.92 18.34
CA SER A 89 -31.72 0.14 18.43
C SER A 89 -31.66 -1.15 17.59
N LYS A 90 -31.13 -1.07 16.36
CA LYS A 90 -30.90 -2.24 15.49
C LYS A 90 -29.88 -3.19 16.11
N PHE A 91 -28.83 -2.64 16.72
CA PHE A 91 -27.81 -3.40 17.43
C PHE A 91 -28.38 -4.14 18.66
N ASN A 92 -29.10 -3.44 19.53
CA ASN A 92 -29.73 -4.03 20.72
C ASN A 92 -30.68 -5.17 20.32
N SER A 93 -31.45 -4.96 19.25
CA SER A 93 -32.32 -5.98 18.67
C SER A 93 -31.54 -7.22 18.18
N MET A 94 -30.39 -7.04 17.53
CA MET A 94 -29.54 -8.16 17.07
C MET A 94 -28.93 -8.97 18.22
N ILE A 95 -28.66 -8.34 19.37
CA ILE A 95 -28.17 -9.01 20.58
C ILE A 95 -29.33 -9.65 21.38
N GLY A 96 -30.58 -9.34 21.05
CA GLY A 96 -31.77 -9.80 21.80
C GLY A 96 -32.03 -9.00 23.08
N LEU A 97 -31.49 -7.79 23.18
CA LEU A 97 -31.76 -6.87 24.27
C LEU A 97 -33.03 -6.06 23.97
N ILE A 98 -33.96 -6.06 24.92
CA ILE A 98 -35.13 -5.19 24.91
C ILE A 98 -34.73 -3.89 25.61
N ASP A 99 -34.95 -2.75 24.97
CA ASP A 99 -34.74 -1.44 25.59
C ASP A 99 -35.65 -1.33 26.83
N ARG A 100 -35.04 -1.32 28.02
CA ARG A 100 -35.73 -1.14 29.30
C ARG A 100 -35.57 0.30 29.77
N GLU A 101 -36.65 0.88 30.28
CA GLU A 101 -36.62 2.19 30.90
C GLU A 101 -35.66 2.19 32.10
N ARG A 102 -34.88 3.25 32.24
CA ARG A 102 -33.94 3.41 33.34
C ARG A 102 -34.71 3.62 34.64
N VAL A 103 -34.62 2.67 35.56
CA VAL A 103 -35.34 2.71 36.84
C VAL A 103 -34.68 3.67 37.85
N ASP A 104 -33.35 3.66 37.95
CA ASP A 104 -32.60 4.59 38.78
C ASP A 104 -31.70 5.47 37.92
N THR A 105 -32.15 6.70 37.66
CA THR A 105 -31.42 7.65 36.82
C THR A 105 -30.12 8.10 37.46
N LYS A 106 -29.95 8.01 38.80
CA LYS A 106 -28.74 8.41 39.54
C LYS A 106 -27.55 7.47 39.35
N LEU A 107 -27.81 6.25 38.87
CA LEU A 107 -26.79 5.22 38.65
C LEU A 107 -25.93 5.50 37.40
N TYR A 108 -26.42 6.32 36.48
CA TYR A 108 -25.78 6.56 35.19
C TYR A 108 -24.90 7.81 35.21
N ASP A 109 -23.76 7.76 34.51
CA ASP A 109 -22.79 8.86 34.43
C ASP A 109 -23.34 10.13 33.73
N ASP A 110 -24.43 10.00 32.98
CA ASP A 110 -25.18 11.12 32.40
C ASP A 110 -26.23 11.70 33.35
N TYR A 111 -26.28 11.23 34.60
CA TYR A 111 -27.10 11.83 35.64
C TYR A 111 -26.63 13.24 35.95
N GLU A 112 -27.39 14.20 35.43
CA GLU A 112 -27.19 15.60 35.71
C GLU A 112 -28.01 15.97 36.96
N THR A 113 -27.34 16.42 38.02
CA THR A 113 -28.04 17.03 39.17
C THR A 113 -28.87 18.22 38.70
N ASP A 114 -30.02 18.49 39.34
CA ASP A 114 -30.92 19.58 38.92
C ASP A 114 -30.21 20.93 38.80
N LYS A 115 -29.23 21.19 39.69
CA LYS A 115 -28.36 22.37 39.64
C LYS A 115 -27.45 22.42 38.40
N ALA A 116 -26.93 21.28 37.94
CA ALA A 116 -26.12 21.21 36.74
C ALA A 116 -26.98 21.39 35.48
N ARG A 117 -28.20 20.83 35.47
CA ARG A 117 -29.17 20.94 34.38
C ARG A 117 -29.66 22.38 34.19
N GLU A 118 -30.01 23.07 35.27
CA GLU A 118 -30.34 24.51 35.22
C GLU A 118 -29.16 25.32 34.68
N LYS A 119 -27.93 25.06 35.15
CA LYS A 119 -26.74 25.77 34.69
C LYS A 119 -26.46 25.53 33.20
N ARG A 120 -26.73 24.33 32.67
CA ARG A 120 -26.60 24.02 31.24
C ARG A 120 -27.68 24.72 30.42
N LEU A 121 -28.93 24.65 30.84
CA LEU A 121 -30.06 25.31 30.16
C LEU A 121 -29.89 26.83 30.12
N VAL A 122 -29.41 27.46 31.19
CA VAL A 122 -29.09 28.89 31.21
C VAL A 122 -27.93 29.22 30.25
N LYS A 123 -26.93 28.34 30.14
CA LYS A 123 -25.80 28.51 29.22
C LYS A 123 -26.21 28.32 27.76
N GLU A 124 -27.07 27.35 27.47
CA GLU A 124 -27.66 27.10 26.15
C GLU A 124 -28.58 28.24 25.74
N ALA A 125 -29.44 28.73 26.63
CA ALA A 125 -30.32 29.88 26.37
C ALA A 125 -29.53 31.17 26.08
N ARG A 126 -28.47 31.45 26.86
CA ARG A 126 -27.56 32.56 26.57
C ARG A 126 -26.82 32.38 25.24
N ALA A 127 -26.39 31.15 24.92
CA ALA A 127 -25.72 30.87 23.65
C ALA A 127 -26.65 31.04 22.46
N SER A 128 -27.91 30.58 22.54
CA SER A 128 -28.92 30.77 21.50
C SER A 128 -29.32 32.22 21.34
N GLU A 129 -29.42 32.99 22.43
CA GLU A 129 -29.71 34.43 22.37
C GLU A 129 -28.57 35.20 21.70
N ILE A 130 -27.31 34.85 22.00
CA ILE A 130 -26.13 35.40 21.33
C ILE A 130 -26.11 34.99 19.85
N GLN A 131 -26.48 33.76 19.51
CA GLN A 131 -26.57 33.29 18.14
C GLN A 131 -27.66 34.03 17.35
N ALA A 132 -28.83 34.25 17.96
CA ALA A 132 -29.93 35.01 17.38
C ALA A 132 -29.55 36.50 17.17
N LYS A 133 -28.86 37.12 18.13
CA LYS A 133 -28.33 38.49 17.99
C LYS A 133 -27.24 38.59 16.91
N ASN A 134 -26.41 37.58 16.76
CA ASN A 134 -25.40 37.51 15.70
C ASN A 134 -26.02 37.31 14.30
N LEU A 135 -27.11 36.52 14.21
CA LEU A 135 -27.90 36.35 12.98
C LEU A 135 -28.64 37.64 12.59
N ALA A 136 -29.16 38.40 13.57
CA ALA A 136 -29.85 39.67 13.33
C ALA A 136 -28.93 40.83 12.93
N SER A 137 -27.62 40.76 13.22
CA SER A 137 -26.64 41.84 12.98
C SER A 137 -25.78 41.69 11.72
N GLY A 138 -26.12 40.74 10.83
CA GLY A 138 -25.55 40.67 9.47
C GLY A 138 -24.05 40.38 9.35
N LYS A 139 -23.35 40.03 10.44
CA LYS A 139 -21.95 39.60 10.38
C LYS A 139 -21.87 38.15 9.89
N LYS A 140 -21.27 37.94 8.71
CA LYS A 140 -20.92 36.61 8.18
C LYS A 140 -20.05 35.87 9.18
N ASN A 141 -20.60 34.84 9.81
CA ASN A 141 -19.86 33.95 10.70
C ASN A 141 -19.30 32.75 9.94
N LYS A 142 -18.04 32.41 10.27
CA LYS A 142 -17.51 31.05 10.21
C LYS A 142 -18.52 30.09 10.86
N GLU A 143 -18.68 28.91 10.27
CA GLU A 143 -19.48 27.83 10.85
C GLU A 143 -19.20 27.68 12.35
N PRO A 144 -20.24 27.69 13.21
CA PRO A 144 -20.04 27.39 14.61
C PRO A 144 -19.62 25.92 14.70
N GLY A 145 -18.40 25.70 15.20
CA GLY A 145 -17.97 24.38 15.63
C GLY A 145 -19.04 23.83 16.57
N VAL A 146 -19.59 22.67 16.18
CA VAL A 146 -20.55 21.88 16.95
C VAL A 146 -20.24 22.06 18.42
N SER A 147 -21.17 22.70 19.14
CA SER A 147 -21.15 22.73 20.60
C SER A 147 -20.90 21.29 21.02
N LYS A 148 -19.77 21.06 21.70
CA LYS A 148 -19.53 19.82 22.41
C LYS A 148 -20.65 19.70 23.43
N VAL A 149 -21.80 19.14 23.01
CA VAL A 149 -22.56 18.22 23.82
C VAL A 149 -21.47 17.33 24.40
N LEU A 150 -21.34 17.35 25.72
CA LEU A 150 -20.55 16.38 26.43
C LEU A 150 -21.11 15.03 25.98
N LYS A 151 -20.51 14.45 24.92
CA LYS A 151 -20.71 13.05 24.56
C LYS A 151 -20.42 12.32 25.85
N ALA A 152 -21.47 11.72 26.42
CA ALA A 152 -21.31 10.74 27.47
C ALA A 152 -20.15 9.84 27.08
N ARG A 153 -19.28 9.50 28.03
CA ARG A 153 -18.18 8.55 27.80
C ARG A 153 -18.73 7.34 27.02
N GLY A 154 -18.33 7.23 25.75
CA GLY A 154 -18.53 6.02 24.94
C GLY A 154 -19.96 5.72 24.44
N GLU A 155 -20.54 6.56 23.57
CA GLU A 155 -21.48 5.98 22.59
C GLU A 155 -20.67 5.22 21.53
N ALA A 156 -20.55 3.92 21.73
CA ALA A 156 -19.99 2.98 20.78
C ALA A 156 -20.84 2.95 19.51
N SER A 157 -20.21 3.17 18.35
CA SER A 157 -20.84 3.01 17.04
C SER A 157 -20.48 1.65 16.47
N TYR A 158 -21.47 0.91 15.99
CA TYR A 158 -21.28 -0.44 15.45
C TYR A 158 -21.37 -0.42 13.93
N TYR A 159 -20.50 -1.21 13.30
CA TYR A 159 -20.42 -1.33 11.85
C TYR A 159 -20.38 -2.79 11.46
N LYS A 160 -21.15 -3.16 10.44
CA LYS A 160 -21.06 -4.46 9.79
C LYS A 160 -20.16 -4.33 8.58
N VAL A 161 -19.03 -5.04 8.60
CA VAL A 161 -18.07 -5.11 7.51
C VAL A 161 -18.29 -6.41 6.75
N THR A 162 -18.65 -6.30 5.48
CA THR A 162 -18.80 -7.41 4.55
C THR A 162 -17.70 -7.33 3.50
N CYS A 163 -16.96 -8.43 3.32
CA CYS A 163 -15.99 -8.58 2.23
C CYS A 163 -16.38 -9.78 1.39
N LYS A 164 -16.65 -9.57 0.10
CA LYS A 164 -16.98 -10.61 -0.88
C LYS A 164 -15.91 -10.66 -1.95
N ASP A 165 -15.44 -11.86 -2.27
CA ASP A 165 -14.42 -12.11 -3.28
C ASP A 165 -14.84 -13.15 -4.32
N ASN A 166 -14.02 -13.27 -5.36
CA ASN A 166 -14.11 -14.29 -6.40
C ASN A 166 -12.98 -15.33 -6.31
N GLY A 167 -12.44 -15.58 -5.12
CA GLY A 167 -11.26 -16.43 -4.94
C GLY A 167 -11.53 -17.93 -5.00
N LYS A 168 -10.62 -18.71 -4.41
CA LYS A 168 -10.68 -20.18 -4.34
C LYS A 168 -11.89 -20.70 -3.55
N GLY A 169 -12.34 -19.91 -2.56
CA GLY A 169 -13.28 -20.36 -1.54
C GLY A 169 -12.63 -21.30 -0.51
N MET A 170 -13.43 -21.74 0.46
CA MET A 170 -13.04 -22.58 1.59
C MET A 170 -13.84 -23.90 1.56
N PRO A 171 -13.20 -25.05 1.80
CA PRO A 171 -13.92 -26.32 1.89
C PRO A 171 -14.91 -26.33 3.05
N HIS A 172 -16.08 -26.96 2.85
CA HIS A 172 -17.17 -27.01 3.84
C HIS A 172 -16.69 -27.45 5.23
N ASP A 173 -15.99 -28.59 5.31
CA ASP A 173 -15.57 -29.18 6.58
C ASP A 173 -14.43 -28.43 7.26
N ASP A 174 -13.66 -27.64 6.49
CA ASP A 174 -12.49 -26.93 6.98
C ASP A 174 -12.82 -25.53 7.53
N ILE A 175 -13.97 -24.93 7.17
CA ILE A 175 -14.33 -23.57 7.60
C ILE A 175 -14.24 -23.40 9.13
N PRO A 176 -14.83 -24.27 9.97
CA PRO A 176 -14.70 -24.13 11.43
C PRO A 176 -13.25 -24.25 11.93
N ASN A 177 -12.43 -25.09 11.30
CA ASN A 177 -11.03 -25.27 11.66
C ASN A 177 -10.19 -24.06 11.28
N MET A 178 -10.45 -23.48 10.10
CA MET A 178 -9.78 -22.28 9.62
C MET A 178 -10.03 -21.05 10.51
N PHE A 179 -11.21 -20.96 11.14
CA PHE A 179 -11.60 -19.81 11.97
C PHE A 179 -11.54 -20.04 13.48
N GLY A 180 -11.56 -21.27 13.99
CA GLY A 180 -11.55 -21.46 15.45
C GLY A 180 -11.04 -22.77 16.06
N ARG A 181 -10.65 -23.82 15.31
CA ARG A 181 -10.14 -25.07 15.93
C ARG A 181 -8.74 -25.47 15.50
N ASP A 182 -7.88 -25.63 16.51
CA ASP A 182 -6.78 -26.58 16.50
C ASP A 182 -7.30 -27.97 16.87
N LEU A 183 -7.21 -28.93 15.94
CA LEU A 183 -7.42 -30.33 16.29
C LEU A 183 -6.12 -30.94 16.83
N ARG A 184 -5.93 -30.80 18.15
CA ARG A 184 -5.30 -31.82 19.02
C ARG A 184 -4.02 -32.51 18.51
N ILE A 185 -3.00 -31.79 18.05
CA ILE A 185 -1.58 -32.22 18.07
C ILE A 185 -0.71 -30.95 18.25
N VAL A 186 -0.05 -30.91 19.42
CA VAL A 186 1.19 -30.17 19.77
C VAL A 186 1.13 -28.62 19.78
N LEU A 187 1.12 -28.08 21.01
CA LEU A 187 1.75 -26.82 21.44
C LEU A 187 2.46 -26.00 20.33
N LEU A 188 1.74 -25.20 19.53
CA LEU A 188 2.18 -23.95 18.84
C LEU A 188 1.19 -23.44 17.77
N THR A 189 -0.10 -23.75 17.86
CA THR A 189 -0.97 -23.77 16.67
C THR A 189 -2.18 -22.81 16.71
N VAL A 190 -2.15 -21.79 17.57
CA VAL A 190 -2.82 -20.52 17.21
C VAL A 190 -2.22 -19.91 15.91
N LEU A 191 -1.11 -20.46 15.45
CA LEU A 191 -0.47 -20.23 14.16
C LEU A 191 -0.95 -21.14 13.01
N SER A 192 -2.08 -21.87 13.14
CA SER A 192 -2.69 -22.66 12.05
C SER A 192 -3.22 -21.77 10.93
N GLY A 193 -2.32 -21.36 10.03
CA GLY A 193 -2.63 -20.75 8.75
C GLY A 193 -2.24 -21.68 7.60
N THR A 194 -2.96 -21.66 6.48
CA THR A 194 -2.62 -22.42 5.26
C THR A 194 -1.30 -21.99 4.58
N LYS A 195 -0.55 -21.08 5.22
CA LYS A 195 0.66 -20.41 4.75
C LYS A 195 1.92 -20.98 5.43
N TYR A 196 1.96 -22.29 5.68
CA TYR A 196 3.16 -22.95 6.18
C TYR A 196 4.13 -23.17 5.02
N GLY A 197 5.35 -22.66 5.17
CA GLY A 197 6.37 -22.65 4.10
C GLY A 197 7.07 -21.30 4.00
N LEU A 198 8.32 -21.28 3.54
CA LEU A 198 9.02 -20.02 3.25
C LEU A 198 8.54 -19.51 1.88
N LYS A 199 7.47 -18.73 1.89
CA LYS A 199 6.86 -18.15 0.68
C LYS A 199 6.50 -16.69 0.92
N GLN A 200 6.63 -15.86 -0.12
CA GLN A 200 6.12 -14.49 -0.07
C GLN A 200 4.60 -14.50 0.13
N THR A 201 4.15 -13.82 1.18
CA THR A 201 2.73 -13.65 1.51
C THR A 201 2.48 -12.24 2.03
N ARG A 202 1.24 -11.74 1.88
CA ARG A 202 0.79 -10.47 2.47
C ARG A 202 0.76 -10.57 4.00
N GLY A 203 0.01 -11.55 4.51
CA GLY A 203 -0.09 -11.85 5.94
C GLY A 203 0.82 -12.99 6.42
N LYS A 204 1.73 -12.70 7.38
CA LYS A 204 2.69 -13.67 7.96
C LYS A 204 2.12 -14.73 8.92
N PHE A 205 1.14 -14.40 9.75
CA PHE A 205 0.75 -15.24 10.90
C PHE A 205 -0.54 -16.04 10.71
N GLY A 206 -1.30 -15.78 9.63
CA GLY A 206 -2.63 -16.39 9.44
C GLY A 206 -3.66 -16.00 10.52
N LEU A 207 -3.38 -14.94 11.29
CA LEU A 207 -4.19 -14.53 12.45
C LEU A 207 -5.23 -13.45 12.11
N GLY A 208 -5.09 -12.72 11.01
CA GLY A 208 -5.88 -11.51 10.73
C GLY A 208 -7.39 -11.68 10.89
N ALA A 209 -7.96 -12.62 10.13
CA ALA A 209 -9.40 -12.89 10.18
C ALA A 209 -9.85 -13.47 11.54
N LYS A 210 -8.99 -14.24 12.22
CA LYS A 210 -9.24 -14.73 13.58
C LYS A 210 -9.25 -13.58 14.60
N MET A 211 -8.41 -12.56 14.41
CA MET A 211 -8.44 -11.37 15.27
C MET A 211 -9.72 -10.56 15.08
N ALA A 212 -10.19 -10.43 13.85
CA ALA A 212 -11.50 -9.81 13.59
C ALA A 212 -12.63 -10.58 14.28
N LEU A 213 -12.58 -11.92 14.29
CA LEU A 213 -13.52 -12.78 15.02
C LEU A 213 -13.46 -12.55 16.54
N ILE A 214 -12.26 -12.62 17.14
CA ILE A 214 -12.06 -12.40 18.58
C ILE A 214 -12.55 -11.01 18.98
N TRP A 215 -12.23 -10.00 18.17
CA TRP A 215 -12.66 -8.62 18.42
C TRP A 215 -14.17 -8.47 18.32
N SER A 216 -14.80 -9.02 17.28
CA SER A 216 -16.25 -9.01 17.11
C SER A 216 -16.95 -9.64 18.32
N LYS A 217 -16.46 -10.79 18.79
CA LYS A 217 -16.98 -11.46 19.99
C LYS A 217 -16.79 -10.62 21.25
N MET A 218 -15.63 -9.96 21.41
CA MET A 218 -15.32 -9.15 22.58
C MET A 218 -16.09 -7.82 22.61
N SER A 219 -16.27 -7.16 21.46
CA SER A 219 -16.93 -5.85 21.38
C SER A 219 -18.44 -5.96 21.25
N THR A 220 -18.94 -6.93 20.48
CA THR A 220 -20.37 -7.04 20.14
C THR A 220 -21.04 -8.32 20.61
N GLY A 221 -20.28 -9.36 20.90
CA GLY A 221 -20.83 -10.68 21.28
C GLY A 221 -21.46 -11.47 20.14
N LEU A 222 -21.65 -10.84 18.97
CA LEU A 222 -22.29 -11.43 17.79
C LEU A 222 -21.36 -12.44 17.08
N PRO A 223 -21.93 -13.49 16.46
CA PRO A 223 -21.15 -14.44 15.67
C PRO A 223 -20.76 -13.84 14.30
N ILE A 224 -19.71 -14.40 13.69
CA ILE A 224 -19.34 -14.11 12.29
C ILE A 224 -20.23 -14.91 11.35
N GLU A 225 -20.53 -14.35 10.18
CA GLU A 225 -21.21 -15.07 9.10
C GLU A 225 -20.27 -15.25 7.92
N ILE A 226 -20.17 -16.47 7.43
CA ILE A 226 -19.27 -16.86 6.36
C ILE A 226 -20.07 -17.61 5.31
N SER A 227 -20.05 -17.13 4.07
CA SER A 227 -20.52 -17.87 2.91
C SER A 227 -19.34 -18.20 2.02
N SER A 228 -19.19 -19.45 1.58
CA SER A 228 -18.10 -19.80 0.67
C SER A 228 -18.49 -20.90 -0.30
N SER A 229 -17.95 -20.81 -1.52
CA SER A 229 -18.21 -21.74 -2.61
C SER A 229 -16.92 -21.96 -3.40
N MET A 230 -16.60 -23.22 -3.68
CA MET A 230 -15.46 -23.57 -4.55
C MET A 230 -15.96 -23.78 -5.98
N LYS A 231 -15.12 -23.50 -6.98
CA LYS A 231 -15.49 -23.68 -8.41
C LYS A 231 -16.03 -25.06 -8.78
N SER A 232 -15.56 -26.10 -8.10
CA SER A 232 -15.98 -27.49 -8.33
C SER A 232 -17.27 -27.86 -7.59
N GLN A 233 -17.86 -26.96 -6.80
CA GLN A 233 -19.01 -27.23 -5.94
C GLN A 233 -20.26 -26.51 -6.45
N ASN A 234 -21.38 -27.22 -6.46
CA ASN A 234 -22.71 -26.69 -6.85
C ASN A 234 -23.50 -26.13 -5.65
N TYR A 235 -22.85 -25.98 -4.50
CA TYR A 235 -23.45 -25.47 -3.27
C TYR A 235 -22.58 -24.37 -2.68
N VAL A 236 -23.23 -23.43 -2.00
CA VAL A 236 -22.60 -22.43 -1.13
C VAL A 236 -22.69 -22.94 0.29
N THR A 237 -21.55 -23.08 0.96
CA THR A 237 -21.54 -23.34 2.40
C THR A 237 -21.85 -22.06 3.14
N PHE A 238 -22.85 -22.08 4.01
CA PHE A 238 -23.13 -21.03 4.97
C PHE A 238 -22.74 -21.50 6.37
N CYS A 239 -21.88 -20.74 7.04
CA CYS A 239 -21.44 -21.02 8.39
C CYS A 239 -21.58 -19.76 9.26
N ARG A 240 -22.28 -19.90 10.38
CA ARG A 240 -22.34 -18.91 11.46
C ARG A 240 -21.60 -19.48 12.66
N LEU A 241 -20.50 -18.84 13.05
CA LEU A 241 -19.62 -19.34 14.12
C LEU A 241 -19.20 -18.22 15.06
N ASP A 242 -18.87 -18.58 16.29
CA ASP A 242 -18.15 -17.76 17.25
C ASP A 242 -17.00 -18.55 17.88
N ILE A 243 -16.25 -17.92 18.78
CA ILE A 243 -15.09 -18.52 19.43
C ILE A 243 -15.25 -18.46 20.95
N ASP A 244 -14.97 -19.59 21.62
CA ASP A 244 -14.70 -19.61 23.06
C ASP A 244 -13.26 -19.14 23.28
N ILE A 245 -13.09 -17.92 23.81
CA ILE A 245 -11.78 -17.28 23.99
C ILE A 245 -10.93 -18.04 25.03
N HIS A 246 -11.54 -18.61 26.08
CA HIS A 246 -10.79 -19.29 27.13
C HIS A 246 -10.31 -20.66 26.68
N ARG A 247 -11.17 -21.42 25.97
CA ARG A 247 -10.82 -22.76 25.48
C ARG A 247 -10.16 -22.75 24.11
N ASN A 248 -10.25 -21.65 23.38
CA ASN A 248 -9.79 -21.51 22.00
C ASN A 248 -10.39 -22.59 21.07
N ILE A 249 -11.72 -22.75 21.13
CA ILE A 249 -12.52 -23.72 20.35
C ILE A 249 -13.61 -22.94 19.60
N PRO A 250 -13.94 -23.29 18.33
CA PRO A 250 -15.04 -22.64 17.64
C PRO A 250 -16.34 -23.20 18.18
N HIS A 251 -17.30 -22.31 18.37
CA HIS A 251 -18.66 -22.66 18.67
C HIS A 251 -19.51 -22.39 17.42
N ILE A 252 -20.09 -23.44 16.87
CA ILE A 252 -20.79 -23.40 15.58
C ILE A 252 -22.27 -23.25 15.87
N HIS A 253 -22.87 -22.14 15.43
CA HIS A 253 -24.31 -21.90 15.58
C HIS A 253 -25.10 -22.51 14.43
N LEU A 254 -24.59 -22.36 13.21
CA LEU A 254 -25.23 -22.88 12.01
C LEU A 254 -24.16 -23.27 10.99
N HIS A 255 -24.32 -24.44 10.37
CA HIS A 255 -23.43 -24.89 9.31
C HIS A 255 -24.22 -25.73 8.30
N GLU A 256 -24.49 -25.15 7.13
CA GLU A 256 -25.39 -25.74 6.15
C GLU A 256 -24.89 -25.53 4.71
N LYS A 257 -25.41 -26.35 3.78
CA LYS A 257 -25.12 -26.24 2.35
C LYS A 257 -26.36 -25.69 1.65
N LYS A 258 -26.22 -24.53 1.02
CA LYS A 258 -27.26 -23.87 0.22
C LYS A 258 -27.01 -24.13 -1.27
N ALA A 259 -28.07 -24.27 -2.07
CA ALA A 259 -27.93 -24.45 -3.52
C ALA A 259 -27.31 -23.20 -4.18
N ASN A 260 -26.28 -23.38 -5.01
CA ASN A 260 -25.62 -22.27 -5.70
C ASN A 260 -26.30 -21.95 -7.04
N LYS A 261 -27.36 -21.13 -7.01
CA LYS A 261 -28.11 -20.73 -8.22
C LYS A 261 -27.31 -19.79 -9.13
N GLU A 262 -26.43 -18.98 -8.55
CA GLU A 262 -25.69 -17.92 -9.25
C GLU A 262 -24.35 -18.41 -9.83
N LYS A 263 -23.98 -19.69 -9.59
CA LYS A 263 -22.65 -20.25 -9.94
C LYS A 263 -21.49 -19.41 -9.41
N TRP A 264 -21.68 -18.73 -8.29
CA TRP A 264 -20.64 -17.92 -7.65
C TRP A 264 -19.59 -18.83 -6.99
N HIS A 265 -18.32 -18.44 -7.06
CA HIS A 265 -17.22 -19.03 -6.31
C HIS A 265 -16.45 -17.92 -5.58
N GLY A 266 -15.90 -18.24 -4.41
CA GLY A 266 -15.20 -17.29 -3.56
C GLY A 266 -15.59 -17.42 -2.09
N ALA A 267 -15.25 -16.40 -1.32
CA ALA A 267 -15.66 -16.24 0.06
C ALA A 267 -16.35 -14.89 0.29
N GLU A 268 -17.36 -14.91 1.16
CA GLU A 268 -18.02 -13.74 1.70
C GLU A 268 -17.96 -13.83 3.21
N ILE A 269 -17.35 -12.84 3.85
CA ILE A 269 -17.18 -12.79 5.31
C ILE A 269 -17.86 -11.52 5.82
N GLN A 270 -18.77 -11.68 6.78
CA GLN A 270 -19.48 -10.59 7.44
C GLN A 270 -19.16 -10.56 8.93
N VAL A 271 -18.64 -9.42 9.40
CA VAL A 271 -18.25 -9.21 10.80
C VAL A 271 -18.90 -7.95 11.33
N VAL A 272 -19.48 -8.00 12.53
CA VAL A 272 -19.97 -6.80 13.23
C VAL A 272 -18.95 -6.39 14.29
N ILE A 273 -18.47 -5.16 14.22
CA ILE A 273 -17.46 -4.62 15.14
C ILE A 273 -17.81 -3.23 15.60
N GLU A 274 -17.33 -2.88 16.79
CA GLU A 274 -17.30 -1.49 17.24
C GLU A 274 -16.24 -0.71 16.44
N GLY A 275 -16.60 0.46 15.93
CA GLY A 275 -15.73 1.26 15.08
C GLY A 275 -15.95 2.77 15.18
N ASN A 276 -15.15 3.53 14.42
CA ASN A 276 -15.34 4.97 14.24
C ASN A 276 -15.08 5.37 12.79
N TRP A 277 -16.15 5.45 12.00
CA TRP A 277 -16.08 5.78 10.58
C TRP A 277 -15.57 7.21 10.34
N THR A 278 -16.08 8.20 11.07
CA THR A 278 -15.77 9.63 10.84
C THR A 278 -14.27 9.92 10.86
N THR A 279 -13.53 9.28 11.77
CA THR A 279 -12.10 9.52 11.94
C THR A 279 -11.23 8.72 10.96
N TYR A 280 -11.67 7.51 10.59
CA TYR A 280 -10.87 6.56 9.79
C TYR A 280 -11.33 6.41 8.34
N ARG A 281 -12.43 7.04 7.95
CA ARG A 281 -12.94 7.08 6.56
C ARG A 281 -11.85 7.45 5.56
N SER A 282 -11.11 8.53 5.83
CA SER A 282 -10.04 9.00 4.93
C SER A 282 -8.91 7.97 4.82
N LYS A 283 -8.55 7.30 5.92
CA LYS A 283 -7.51 6.27 5.95
C LYS A 283 -7.91 5.00 5.22
N ILE A 284 -9.16 4.55 5.37
CA ILE A 284 -9.70 3.39 4.66
C ILE A 284 -9.75 3.65 3.15
N LEU A 285 -10.28 4.81 2.73
CA LEU A 285 -10.28 5.19 1.32
C LEU A 285 -8.86 5.33 0.76
N HIS A 286 -7.93 5.85 1.55
CA HIS A 286 -6.54 5.98 1.16
C HIS A 286 -5.87 4.60 1.01
N TYR A 287 -6.13 3.66 1.91
CA TYR A 287 -5.69 2.28 1.78
C TYR A 287 -6.21 1.64 0.51
N MET A 288 -7.53 1.73 0.23
CA MET A 288 -8.12 1.18 -1.00
C MET A 288 -7.52 1.80 -2.26
N ARG A 289 -7.25 3.12 -2.26
CA ARG A 289 -6.58 3.80 -3.37
C ARG A 289 -5.14 3.31 -3.54
N GLN A 290 -4.37 3.17 -2.47
CA GLN A 290 -3.00 2.64 -2.54
C GLN A 290 -2.98 1.17 -2.98
N MET A 291 -3.94 0.36 -2.53
CA MET A 291 -4.15 -1.01 -3.02
C MET A 291 -4.38 -1.01 -4.53
N ALA A 292 -5.27 -0.15 -5.04
CA ALA A 292 -5.53 -0.03 -6.48
C ALA A 292 -4.31 0.42 -7.30
N VAL A 293 -3.33 1.12 -6.70
CA VAL A 293 -2.04 1.45 -7.33
C VAL A 293 -1.16 0.22 -7.47
N ILE A 294 -0.97 -0.57 -6.41
CA ILE A 294 -0.03 -1.70 -6.45
C ILE A 294 -0.62 -2.94 -7.15
N THR A 295 -1.94 -3.09 -7.18
CA THR A 295 -2.65 -4.16 -7.90
C THR A 295 -3.57 -3.58 -8.99
N PRO A 296 -3.04 -3.09 -10.13
CA PRO A 296 -3.84 -2.50 -11.21
C PRO A 296 -4.73 -3.52 -11.94
N TYR A 297 -4.47 -4.82 -11.75
CA TYR A 297 -5.22 -5.94 -12.30
C TYR A 297 -6.44 -6.33 -11.45
N ALA A 298 -6.55 -5.82 -10.22
CA ALA A 298 -7.69 -6.09 -9.35
C ALA A 298 -8.79 -5.03 -9.54
N GLN A 299 -10.04 -5.47 -9.40
CA GLN A 299 -11.20 -4.60 -9.31
C GLN A 299 -11.68 -4.52 -7.87
N PHE A 300 -11.83 -3.29 -7.36
CA PHE A 300 -12.37 -3.05 -6.02
C PHE A 300 -13.68 -2.28 -6.11
N LEU A 301 -14.70 -2.77 -5.41
CA LEU A 301 -15.95 -2.06 -5.18
C LEU A 301 -16.07 -1.76 -3.68
N PHE A 302 -15.98 -0.49 -3.32
CA PHE A 302 -16.14 -0.04 -1.93
C PHE A 302 -17.50 0.64 -1.76
N ARG A 303 -18.30 0.17 -0.79
CA ARG A 303 -19.61 0.75 -0.44
C ARG A 303 -19.67 1.07 1.05
N PHE A 304 -20.01 2.30 1.39
CA PHE A 304 -20.41 2.69 2.73
C PHE A 304 -21.90 2.98 2.75
N ILE A 305 -22.64 2.32 3.64
CA ILE A 305 -24.08 2.42 3.81
C ILE A 305 -24.34 2.99 5.20
N SER A 306 -24.93 4.17 5.26
CA SER A 306 -25.37 4.85 6.47
C SER A 306 -26.89 4.75 6.60
N GLU A 307 -27.44 5.01 7.79
CA GLU A 307 -28.89 5.11 7.99
C GLU A 307 -29.51 6.20 7.12
N THR A 308 -28.78 7.30 6.91
CA THR A 308 -29.19 8.36 5.97
C THR A 308 -28.55 8.14 4.59
N PRO A 309 -29.34 7.95 3.51
CA PRO A 309 -28.84 7.58 2.19
C PRO A 309 -27.91 8.63 1.55
N GLU A 310 -28.04 9.90 1.93
CA GLU A 310 -27.19 11.01 1.47
C GLU A 310 -25.71 10.84 1.86
N LYS A 311 -25.44 10.06 2.93
CA LYS A 311 -24.07 9.77 3.39
C LYS A 311 -23.48 8.52 2.74
N ASN A 312 -24.25 7.83 1.90
CA ASN A 312 -23.79 6.62 1.23
C ASN A 312 -22.70 6.96 0.23
N VAL A 313 -21.60 6.22 0.29
CA VAL A 313 -20.45 6.46 -0.58
C VAL A 313 -20.09 5.17 -1.28
N THR A 314 -20.15 5.23 -2.61
CA THR A 314 -19.71 4.13 -3.47
C THR A 314 -18.50 4.58 -4.26
N VAL A 315 -17.42 3.83 -4.16
CA VAL A 315 -16.19 4.07 -4.92
C VAL A 315 -15.83 2.79 -5.66
N LYS A 316 -15.72 2.87 -6.98
CA LYS A 316 -15.31 1.75 -7.83
C LYS A 316 -13.92 2.02 -8.38
N PHE A 317 -12.98 1.11 -8.10
CA PHE A 317 -11.66 1.09 -8.71
C PHE A 317 -11.66 -0.01 -9.76
N THR A 318 -11.78 0.38 -11.04
CA THR A 318 -11.78 -0.57 -12.17
C THR A 318 -10.37 -1.10 -12.44
N ARG A 319 -10.25 -2.33 -12.96
CA ARG A 319 -8.95 -2.85 -13.39
C ARG A 319 -8.47 -2.15 -14.68
N ARG A 320 -7.15 -2.10 -14.89
CA ARG A 320 -6.53 -1.49 -16.09
C ARG A 320 -5.72 -2.47 -16.92
N THR A 321 -5.38 -3.62 -16.36
CA THR A 321 -4.62 -4.66 -17.05
C THR A 321 -5.16 -6.02 -16.63
N ASP A 322 -5.09 -6.97 -17.55
CA ASP A 322 -5.39 -8.38 -17.29
C ASP A 322 -4.11 -9.20 -17.06
N VAL A 323 -2.93 -8.54 -17.07
CA VAL A 323 -1.64 -9.19 -16.85
C VAL A 323 -1.31 -9.21 -15.36
N MET A 324 -1.37 -10.40 -14.76
CA MET A 324 -1.03 -10.62 -13.36
C MET A 324 0.46 -10.97 -13.19
N PRO A 325 1.13 -10.54 -12.10
CA PRO A 325 2.45 -11.05 -11.75
C PRO A 325 2.44 -12.57 -11.50
N PRO A 326 3.60 -13.25 -11.64
CA PRO A 326 3.70 -14.68 -11.40
C PRO A 326 3.37 -15.04 -9.95
N ILE A 327 2.82 -16.23 -9.70
CA ILE A 327 2.50 -16.68 -8.34
C ILE A 327 3.82 -16.93 -7.58
N PRO A 328 3.93 -16.47 -6.31
CA PRO A 328 5.11 -16.78 -5.50
C PRO A 328 5.26 -18.28 -5.26
N ILE A 329 6.48 -18.78 -5.37
CA ILE A 329 6.81 -20.20 -5.22
C ILE A 329 7.29 -20.44 -3.78
N GLU A 330 6.91 -21.58 -3.19
CA GLU A 330 7.45 -21.97 -1.90
C GLU A 330 8.91 -22.37 -2.05
N THR A 331 9.78 -21.75 -1.27
CA THR A 331 11.21 -22.04 -1.25
C THR A 331 11.63 -22.64 0.09
N LYS A 332 12.84 -23.20 0.13
CA LYS A 332 13.45 -23.75 1.34
C LYS A 332 14.23 -22.68 2.08
N HIS A 333 14.67 -23.00 3.29
CA HIS A 333 15.43 -22.06 4.10
C HIS A 333 16.87 -21.93 3.61
N HIS A 334 17.38 -20.70 3.63
CA HIS A 334 18.81 -20.45 3.46
C HIS A 334 19.55 -20.74 4.76
N PRO A 335 20.74 -21.36 4.76
CA PRO A 335 21.45 -21.74 5.99
C PRO A 335 21.67 -20.57 6.97
N SER A 336 21.94 -19.37 6.45
CA SER A 336 22.15 -18.17 7.29
C SER A 336 20.88 -17.61 7.95
N SER A 337 19.68 -17.99 7.48
CA SER A 337 18.41 -17.49 8.03
C SER A 337 17.80 -18.41 9.09
N VAL A 338 18.49 -19.51 9.41
CA VAL A 338 17.93 -20.63 10.17
C VAL A 338 18.25 -20.48 11.64
N ASP A 339 17.21 -20.49 12.47
CA ASP A 339 17.32 -20.53 13.93
C ASP A 339 17.44 -21.96 14.45
N LEU A 340 18.01 -22.13 15.65
CA LEU A 340 18.11 -23.43 16.32
C LEU A 340 16.76 -24.16 16.45
N LEU A 341 15.68 -23.42 16.74
CA LEU A 341 14.33 -23.97 16.86
C LEU A 341 13.83 -24.50 15.50
N LEU A 342 14.17 -23.80 14.41
CA LEU A 342 13.82 -24.21 13.07
C LEU A 342 14.57 -25.48 12.67
N ILE A 343 15.87 -25.59 12.97
CA ILE A 343 16.63 -26.84 12.76
C ILE A 343 15.98 -28.00 13.48
N LYS A 344 15.63 -27.83 14.76
CA LYS A 344 14.98 -28.88 15.55
C LYS A 344 13.65 -29.33 14.94
N ARG A 345 12.85 -28.39 14.44
CA ARG A 345 11.60 -28.68 13.72
C ARG A 345 11.88 -29.44 12.43
N LEU A 346 12.78 -28.94 11.59
CA LEU A 346 13.15 -29.59 10.32
C LEU A 346 13.68 -31.01 10.54
N VAL A 347 14.49 -31.25 11.58
CA VAL A 347 14.98 -32.59 11.95
C VAL A 347 13.84 -33.53 12.35
N THR A 348 12.78 -33.02 12.97
CA THR A 348 11.61 -33.81 13.39
C THR A 348 10.72 -34.13 12.19
N ASP A 349 10.49 -33.14 11.33
CA ASP A 349 9.54 -33.22 10.21
C ASP A 349 10.14 -33.87 8.95
N THR A 350 11.47 -33.88 8.81
CA THR A 350 12.12 -34.36 7.59
C THR A 350 11.85 -35.86 7.34
N SER A 351 11.65 -36.16 6.06
CA SER A 351 11.55 -37.53 5.55
C SER A 351 12.93 -38.16 5.28
N LYS A 352 14.02 -37.38 5.33
CA LYS A 352 15.36 -37.84 4.94
C LYS A 352 16.02 -38.65 6.06
N LYS A 353 16.68 -39.74 5.67
CA LYS A 353 17.29 -40.69 6.62
C LYS A 353 18.67 -40.23 7.11
N THR A 354 19.47 -39.65 6.22
CA THR A 354 20.89 -39.32 6.50
C THR A 354 21.13 -37.82 6.62
N LEU A 355 22.10 -37.44 7.46
CA LEU A 355 22.47 -36.04 7.69
C LEU A 355 22.93 -35.34 6.41
N LEU A 356 23.66 -36.04 5.54
CA LEU A 356 24.07 -35.50 4.24
C LEU A 356 22.86 -35.19 3.34
N GLN A 357 21.88 -36.09 3.28
CA GLN A 357 20.65 -35.85 2.50
C GLN A 357 19.79 -34.75 3.11
N PHE A 358 19.79 -34.61 4.43
CA PHE A 358 19.11 -33.52 5.13
C PHE A 358 19.71 -32.17 4.74
N LEU A 359 21.03 -32.00 4.87
CA LEU A 359 21.70 -30.74 4.50
C LEU A 359 21.51 -30.38 3.02
N GLN A 360 21.57 -31.37 2.13
CA GLN A 360 21.40 -31.16 0.70
C GLN A 360 19.97 -30.79 0.30
N ASN A 361 18.96 -31.40 0.94
CA ASN A 361 17.58 -31.29 0.47
C ASN A 361 16.71 -30.35 1.29
N GLU A 362 17.05 -30.00 2.52
CA GLU A 362 16.24 -29.10 3.36
C GLU A 362 16.67 -27.63 3.25
N PHE A 363 17.88 -27.36 2.75
CA PHE A 363 18.41 -26.01 2.62
C PHE A 363 18.69 -25.63 1.16
N VAL A 364 18.61 -24.33 0.87
CA VAL A 364 18.96 -23.76 -0.44
C VAL A 364 20.48 -23.62 -0.55
N ASN A 365 21.03 -23.76 -1.76
CA ASN A 365 22.45 -23.57 -2.09
C ASN A 365 23.43 -24.50 -1.34
N ILE A 366 22.98 -25.67 -0.86
CA ILE A 366 23.87 -26.72 -0.34
C ILE A 366 23.99 -27.87 -1.33
N ASN A 367 25.11 -27.91 -2.03
CA ASN A 367 25.47 -29.04 -2.89
C ASN A 367 26.01 -30.23 -2.08
N LYS A 368 25.96 -31.44 -2.64
CA LYS A 368 26.47 -32.67 -2.00
C LYS A 368 27.91 -32.52 -1.49
N ASN A 369 28.78 -31.89 -2.28
CA ASN A 369 30.18 -31.65 -1.92
C ASN A 369 30.31 -30.67 -0.75
N LEU A 370 29.51 -29.60 -0.75
CA LEU A 370 29.48 -28.62 0.33
C LEU A 370 28.93 -29.26 1.62
N ALA A 371 27.87 -30.05 1.54
CA ALA A 371 27.31 -30.79 2.67
C ALA A 371 28.36 -31.72 3.32
N ALA A 372 29.10 -32.48 2.50
CA ALA A 372 30.15 -33.35 3.01
C ALA A 372 31.28 -32.56 3.71
N ARG A 373 31.69 -31.42 3.16
CA ARG A 373 32.67 -30.52 3.79
C ARG A 373 32.15 -29.93 5.11
N LEU A 374 30.91 -29.45 5.13
CA LEU A 374 30.28 -28.91 6.34
C LEU A 374 30.25 -29.96 7.45
N ILE A 375 29.89 -31.20 7.13
CA ILE A 375 29.88 -32.31 8.10
C ILE A 375 31.29 -32.55 8.66
N GLY A 376 32.33 -32.49 7.82
CA GLY A 376 33.72 -32.59 8.27
C GLY A 376 34.12 -31.49 9.27
N GLU A 377 33.71 -30.24 9.01
CA GLU A 377 34.00 -29.09 9.89
C GLU A 377 33.20 -29.10 11.21
N MET A 378 32.09 -29.84 11.26
CA MET A 378 31.28 -29.97 12.48
C MET A 378 31.99 -30.77 13.57
N GLY A 379 32.90 -31.69 13.19
CA GLY A 379 33.74 -32.46 14.10
C GLY A 379 33.56 -34.00 13.96
N PRO A 380 34.34 -34.79 14.71
CA PRO A 380 34.32 -36.25 14.64
C PRO A 380 32.99 -36.89 15.07
N ASP A 381 32.19 -36.14 15.84
CA ASP A 381 30.84 -36.56 16.28
C ASP A 381 29.81 -36.57 15.15
N PHE A 382 30.16 -36.09 13.95
CA PHE A 382 29.28 -36.03 12.80
C PHE A 382 29.79 -36.95 11.68
N SER A 383 28.90 -37.81 11.20
CA SER A 383 29.18 -38.66 10.03
C SER A 383 28.14 -38.42 8.92
N PRO A 384 28.53 -38.52 7.63
CA PRO A 384 27.60 -38.32 6.52
C PRO A 384 26.40 -39.29 6.52
N GLY A 385 26.62 -40.50 7.04
CA GLY A 385 25.61 -41.55 7.18
C GLY A 385 24.81 -41.49 8.48
N MET A 386 25.09 -40.54 9.38
CA MET A 386 24.37 -40.39 10.64
C MET A 386 22.87 -40.22 10.40
N ALA A 387 22.04 -40.89 11.20
CA ALA A 387 20.61 -40.75 11.14
C ALA A 387 20.19 -39.34 11.60
N VAL A 388 19.36 -38.66 10.81
CA VAL A 388 18.95 -37.27 11.12
C VAL A 388 18.20 -37.20 12.45
N LYS A 389 17.37 -38.19 12.74
CA LYS A 389 16.56 -38.26 13.96
C LYS A 389 17.36 -38.57 15.24
N SER A 390 18.60 -39.02 15.13
CA SER A 390 19.47 -39.26 16.29
C SER A 390 20.33 -38.04 16.67
N VAL A 391 20.23 -36.94 15.94
CA VAL A 391 21.00 -35.72 16.22
C VAL A 391 20.56 -35.12 17.55
N THR A 392 21.52 -34.92 18.46
CA THR A 392 21.27 -34.36 19.80
C THR A 392 21.13 -32.84 19.77
N SER A 393 20.52 -32.26 20.81
CA SER A 393 20.39 -30.80 20.94
C SER A 393 21.74 -30.06 20.88
N GLN A 394 22.81 -30.64 21.45
CA GLN A 394 24.16 -30.08 21.40
C GLN A 394 24.72 -30.07 19.97
N GLN A 395 24.51 -31.17 19.24
CA GLN A 395 24.88 -31.26 17.83
C GLN A 395 24.10 -30.25 16.97
N MET A 396 22.82 -30.00 17.24
CA MET A 396 22.04 -28.97 16.55
C MET A 396 22.59 -27.56 16.80
N VAL A 397 23.04 -27.27 18.02
CA VAL A 397 23.71 -25.99 18.34
C VAL A 397 25.00 -25.85 17.53
N ARG A 398 25.78 -26.93 17.40
CA ARG A 398 27.00 -26.94 16.59
C ARG A 398 26.71 -26.67 15.11
N ILE A 399 25.67 -27.29 14.55
CA ILE A 399 25.21 -27.02 13.16
C ILE A 399 24.88 -25.53 12.99
N HIS A 400 24.09 -24.97 13.91
CA HIS A 400 23.70 -23.56 13.89
C HIS A 400 24.90 -22.61 14.00
N GLN A 401 25.88 -22.90 14.87
CA GLN A 401 27.11 -22.13 14.98
C GLN A 401 27.89 -22.12 13.66
N LEU A 402 28.02 -23.27 13.01
CA LEU A 402 28.71 -23.38 11.74
C LEU A 402 27.98 -22.59 10.64
N PHE A 403 26.65 -22.64 10.58
CA PHE A 403 25.87 -21.89 9.60
C PHE A 403 26.03 -20.37 9.72
N ARG A 404 26.31 -19.84 10.91
CA ARG A 404 26.61 -18.42 11.10
C ARG A 404 28.03 -18.03 10.70
N GLN A 405 28.97 -18.97 10.77
CA GLN A 405 30.38 -18.73 10.46
C GLN A 405 30.69 -18.98 8.98
N ALA A 406 30.00 -19.93 8.36
CA ALA A 406 30.20 -20.30 6.97
C ALA A 406 29.58 -19.26 6.02
N LYS A 407 30.27 -19.02 4.91
CA LYS A 407 29.77 -18.20 3.79
C LYS A 407 29.03 -19.11 2.80
N PHE A 408 27.80 -18.74 2.48
CA PHE A 408 26.97 -19.41 1.48
C PHE A 408 26.70 -18.48 0.30
N ASP A 409 26.35 -19.06 -0.84
CA ASP A 409 25.94 -18.31 -2.02
C ASP A 409 24.55 -17.70 -1.81
N ASP A 410 24.33 -16.52 -2.39
CA ASP A 410 23.08 -15.78 -2.26
C ASP A 410 21.88 -16.57 -2.83
N PRO A 411 20.74 -16.65 -2.13
CA PRO A 411 19.54 -17.29 -2.66
C PRO A 411 18.97 -16.54 -3.87
N SER A 412 18.39 -17.30 -4.81
CA SER A 412 17.71 -16.71 -5.97
C SER A 412 16.45 -15.93 -5.57
N GLY A 413 16.14 -14.88 -6.36
CA GLY A 413 14.92 -14.09 -6.25
C GLY A 413 13.68 -14.71 -6.91
N ASP A 414 13.80 -15.84 -7.61
CA ASP A 414 12.70 -16.43 -8.42
C ASP A 414 11.49 -16.88 -7.59
N CYS A 415 11.68 -17.09 -6.29
CA CYS A 415 10.57 -17.42 -5.38
C CYS A 415 9.64 -16.22 -5.10
N LEU A 416 10.07 -15.00 -5.45
CA LEU A 416 9.33 -13.77 -5.22
C LEU A 416 8.42 -13.42 -6.40
N SER A 417 7.35 -12.70 -6.07
CA SER A 417 6.33 -12.16 -6.96
C SER A 417 6.28 -10.65 -6.77
N PRO A 418 7.19 -9.90 -7.43
CA PRO A 418 7.11 -8.44 -7.49
C PRO A 418 5.90 -7.99 -8.31
N ALA A 419 5.46 -6.74 -8.14
CA ALA A 419 4.36 -6.20 -8.96
C ALA A 419 4.80 -6.07 -10.42
N GLY A 420 6.06 -5.73 -10.65
CA GLY A 420 6.67 -5.50 -11.95
C GLY A 420 6.64 -4.03 -12.34
N GLU A 421 7.61 -3.61 -13.16
CA GLU A 421 7.74 -2.23 -13.61
C GLU A 421 6.48 -1.74 -14.35
N TYR A 422 5.95 -2.59 -15.23
CA TYR A 422 4.76 -2.30 -16.04
C TYR A 422 3.52 -2.05 -15.18
N ASN A 423 3.22 -2.96 -14.25
CA ASN A 423 2.04 -2.85 -13.39
C ASN A 423 2.16 -1.65 -12.44
N LEU A 424 3.32 -1.44 -11.84
CA LEU A 424 3.55 -0.29 -10.96
C LEU A 424 3.34 1.03 -11.73
N ARG A 425 3.86 1.13 -12.96
CA ARG A 425 3.69 2.31 -13.81
C ARG A 425 2.22 2.56 -14.14
N LEU A 426 1.49 1.53 -14.55
CA LEU A 426 0.06 1.63 -14.86
C LEU A 426 -0.77 2.05 -13.65
N GLY A 427 -0.51 1.48 -12.48
CA GLY A 427 -1.21 1.81 -11.25
C GLY A 427 -1.03 3.28 -10.84
N ILE A 428 0.19 3.80 -10.97
CA ILE A 428 0.49 5.22 -10.70
C ILE A 428 -0.25 6.13 -11.69
N ILE A 429 -0.19 5.82 -12.99
CA ILE A 429 -0.86 6.61 -14.04
C ILE A 429 -2.38 6.63 -13.84
N LYS A 430 -2.94 5.47 -13.48
CA LYS A 430 -4.38 5.27 -13.29
C LYS A 430 -4.93 6.11 -12.14
N GLU A 431 -4.31 6.04 -10.96
CA GLU A 431 -4.91 6.60 -9.75
C GLU A 431 -4.51 8.04 -9.49
N LEU A 432 -3.34 8.49 -9.99
CA LEU A 432 -2.81 9.82 -9.66
C LEU A 432 -2.74 10.78 -10.84
N HIS A 433 -2.87 10.26 -12.07
CA HIS A 433 -2.77 11.04 -13.31
C HIS A 433 -1.61 12.06 -13.30
N PRO A 434 -0.35 11.61 -13.05
CA PRO A 434 0.80 12.49 -13.08
C PRO A 434 1.14 12.89 -14.51
N ASP A 435 1.87 14.01 -14.66
CA ASP A 435 2.33 14.45 -15.98
C ASP A 435 3.45 13.55 -16.51
N MET A 436 4.30 13.06 -15.60
CA MET A 436 5.46 12.24 -15.94
C MET A 436 5.66 11.16 -14.87
N VAL A 437 6.01 9.95 -15.31
CA VAL A 437 6.33 8.82 -14.43
C VAL A 437 7.56 8.08 -14.95
N ALA A 438 8.38 7.61 -14.01
CA ALA A 438 9.42 6.62 -14.24
C ALA A 438 9.30 5.53 -13.17
N THR A 439 9.69 4.33 -13.55
CA THR A 439 9.58 3.12 -12.73
C THR A 439 10.82 2.28 -12.96
N HIS A 440 11.22 1.53 -11.94
CA HIS A 440 12.39 0.65 -12.00
C HIS A 440 12.19 -0.52 -11.04
N SER A 441 12.56 -1.72 -11.49
CA SER A 441 12.61 -2.92 -10.65
C SER A 441 14.08 -3.33 -10.49
N GLY A 442 14.57 -3.38 -9.26
CA GLY A 442 15.96 -3.73 -8.95
C GLY A 442 16.21 -5.24 -9.06
N SER A 443 17.50 -5.62 -9.08
CA SER A 443 17.90 -7.02 -8.97
C SER A 443 17.61 -7.59 -7.58
N ALA A 444 17.45 -8.90 -7.49
CA ALA A 444 17.33 -9.58 -6.20
C ALA A 444 18.60 -9.35 -5.36
N GLN A 445 18.40 -8.96 -4.11
CA GLN A 445 19.43 -8.82 -3.09
C GLN A 445 19.05 -9.66 -1.87
N VAL A 446 19.97 -9.82 -0.92
CA VAL A 446 19.78 -10.74 0.21
C VAL A 446 19.96 -9.99 1.53
N PHE A 447 19.07 -10.28 2.47
CA PHE A 447 19.16 -9.80 3.85
C PHE A 447 18.95 -10.97 4.80
N GLU A 448 19.90 -11.24 5.70
CA GLU A 448 19.84 -12.36 6.65
C GLU A 448 19.47 -13.72 6.01
N GLY A 449 19.90 -13.98 4.77
CA GLY A 449 19.54 -15.20 4.02
C GLY A 449 18.12 -15.22 3.43
N HIS A 450 17.42 -14.09 3.42
CA HIS A 450 16.15 -13.91 2.72
C HIS A 450 16.35 -13.07 1.47
N PRO A 451 15.96 -13.56 0.28
CA PRO A 451 15.97 -12.74 -0.92
C PRO A 451 14.92 -11.63 -0.81
N PHE A 452 15.24 -10.46 -1.33
CA PHE A 452 14.33 -9.33 -1.47
C PHE A 452 14.56 -8.58 -2.78
N ILE A 453 13.49 -8.00 -3.32
CA ILE A 453 13.50 -7.15 -4.51
C ILE A 453 12.89 -5.80 -4.12
N VAL A 454 13.48 -4.72 -4.63
CA VAL A 454 12.96 -3.36 -4.44
C VAL A 454 12.51 -2.80 -5.78
N GLU A 455 11.25 -2.39 -5.83
CA GLU A 455 10.67 -1.69 -6.98
C GLU A 455 10.40 -0.24 -6.59
N ALA A 456 10.78 0.69 -7.44
CA ALA A 456 10.56 2.10 -7.23
C ALA A 456 9.79 2.73 -8.39
N GLY A 457 9.01 3.75 -8.08
CA GLY A 457 8.35 4.62 -9.03
C GLY A 457 8.49 6.06 -8.56
N VAL A 458 8.79 6.98 -9.47
CA VAL A 458 8.78 8.42 -9.19
C VAL A 458 7.88 9.09 -10.21
N SER A 459 6.95 9.89 -9.71
CA SER A 459 6.03 10.69 -10.52
C SER A 459 6.23 12.17 -10.24
N VAL A 460 6.11 12.99 -11.29
CA VAL A 460 6.16 14.45 -11.21
C VAL A 460 4.89 15.02 -11.83
N GLY A 461 4.29 16.00 -11.14
CA GLY A 461 3.08 16.68 -11.60
C GLY A 461 1.79 15.92 -11.29
N GLY A 462 0.66 16.46 -11.79
CA GLY A 462 -0.67 15.85 -11.62
C GLY A 462 -1.76 16.79 -11.09
N ARG A 463 -3.00 16.54 -11.56
CA ARG A 463 -4.20 17.33 -11.23
C ARG A 463 -4.74 17.05 -9.83
N ASP A 464 -4.70 15.79 -9.40
CA ASP A 464 -5.31 15.34 -8.13
C ASP A 464 -4.35 15.30 -6.94
N VAL A 465 -3.08 15.63 -7.15
CA VAL A 465 -2.15 15.87 -6.07
C VAL A 465 -2.40 17.30 -5.58
N LYS A 466 -3.43 17.50 -4.75
CA LYS A 466 -3.72 18.82 -4.19
C LYS A 466 -2.49 19.34 -3.42
N GLN A 467 -2.05 20.54 -3.78
CA GLN A 467 -1.11 21.32 -2.98
C GLN A 467 -1.75 21.57 -1.61
N ALA A 468 -1.10 21.12 -0.56
CA ALA A 468 -1.12 21.70 0.79
C ALA A 468 -2.46 22.28 1.28
N SER A 469 -3.54 21.49 1.32
CA SER A 469 -4.76 21.87 2.04
C SER A 469 -5.11 20.81 3.10
N HIS A 470 -4.45 20.91 4.25
CA HIS A 470 -4.87 20.51 5.61
C HIS A 470 -5.39 19.08 5.89
N ILE A 471 -5.53 18.19 4.91
CA ILE A 471 -6.03 16.82 5.08
C ILE A 471 -5.14 15.90 4.25
N LEU A 472 -3.96 15.58 4.79
CA LEU A 472 -3.18 14.37 4.51
C LEU A 472 -1.92 14.47 5.38
N LEU A 473 -1.86 13.65 6.42
CA LEU A 473 -0.68 13.41 7.27
C LEU A 473 0.53 12.80 6.50
N LEU A 474 0.51 12.87 5.16
CA LEU A 474 1.48 12.30 4.22
C LEU A 474 2.30 13.36 3.48
N PHE A 475 2.01 14.65 3.67
CA PHE A 475 2.71 15.74 2.99
C PHE A 475 3.88 16.22 3.84
N ILE A 476 5.04 15.58 3.69
CA ILE A 476 6.28 16.01 4.37
C ILE A 476 7.15 16.70 3.31
N HIS A 477 7.27 18.03 3.39
CA HIS A 477 8.15 18.86 2.55
C HIS A 477 7.91 18.78 1.02
N GLY A 478 6.65 18.71 0.55
CA GLY A 478 6.35 18.72 -0.90
C GLY A 478 6.40 17.36 -1.60
N ILE A 479 6.79 16.30 -0.88
CA ILE A 479 6.92 14.94 -1.42
C ILE A 479 5.83 14.03 -0.82
N ASN A 480 5.08 13.36 -1.68
CA ASN A 480 4.14 12.30 -1.30
C ASN A 480 4.84 10.95 -1.38
N ILE A 481 4.88 10.22 -0.27
CA ILE A 481 5.58 8.94 -0.18
C ILE A 481 4.57 7.81 0.01
N PHE A 482 4.60 6.86 -0.92
CA PHE A 482 3.80 5.66 -0.96
C PHE A 482 4.71 4.46 -0.74
N ARG A 483 4.44 3.71 0.34
CA ARG A 483 5.28 2.62 0.80
C ARG A 483 4.51 1.33 0.69
N PHE A 484 5.12 0.32 0.09
CA PHE A 484 4.54 -1.01 -0.05
C PHE A 484 5.51 -2.07 0.46
N ALA A 485 4.95 -3.08 1.10
CA ALA A 485 5.66 -4.23 1.64
C ALA A 485 4.87 -5.48 1.23
N ASN A 486 5.47 -6.39 0.44
CA ASN A 486 4.80 -7.58 -0.10
C ASN A 486 3.45 -7.27 -0.77
N ARG A 487 3.37 -6.18 -1.55
CA ARG A 487 2.14 -5.70 -2.19
C ARG A 487 1.05 -5.23 -1.21
N ILE A 488 1.43 -4.87 0.02
CA ILE A 488 0.57 -4.23 1.03
C ILE A 488 1.02 -2.78 1.25
N PRO A 489 0.13 -1.79 1.19
CA PRO A 489 0.43 -0.42 1.52
C PRO A 489 0.63 -0.19 3.03
N LEU A 490 1.65 0.60 3.36
CA LEU A 490 2.01 0.96 4.73
C LEU A 490 1.58 2.41 5.02
N LEU A 491 0.52 2.58 5.80
CA LEU A 491 -0.06 3.92 6.03
C LEU A 491 0.47 4.63 7.27
N PHE A 492 0.73 3.92 8.36
CA PHE A 492 1.07 4.54 9.64
C PHE A 492 2.59 4.67 9.84
N GLU A 493 3.00 5.46 10.84
CA GLU A 493 4.39 5.57 11.34
C GLU A 493 5.46 5.91 10.27
N GLN A 494 5.13 6.79 9.32
CA GLN A 494 6.00 7.13 8.18
C GLN A 494 7.37 7.71 8.57
N GLY A 495 7.48 8.44 9.68
CA GLY A 495 8.73 9.10 10.09
C GLY A 495 9.86 8.12 10.48
N GLY A 496 9.50 6.88 10.85
CA GLY A 496 10.47 5.83 11.20
C GLY A 496 10.97 5.03 9.99
N ASP A 497 10.33 5.21 8.83
CA ASP A 497 10.51 4.28 7.71
C ASP A 497 11.75 4.55 6.86
N VAL A 498 12.40 3.46 6.43
CA VAL A 498 13.58 3.49 5.55
C VAL A 498 13.32 4.22 4.23
N VAL A 499 12.13 4.07 3.62
CA VAL A 499 11.76 4.72 2.36
C VAL A 499 11.64 6.23 2.57
N THR A 500 10.91 6.62 3.61
CA THR A 500 10.70 8.04 3.96
C THR A 500 12.03 8.72 4.26
N ARG A 501 12.88 8.09 5.08
CA ARG A 501 14.21 8.63 5.44
C ARG A 501 15.13 8.72 4.24
N THR A 502 15.11 7.71 3.37
CA THR A 502 15.94 7.71 2.16
C THR A 502 15.52 8.81 1.19
N ALA A 503 14.21 8.94 0.90
CA ALA A 503 13.68 9.95 0.00
C ALA A 503 13.94 11.39 0.49
N LEU A 504 13.86 11.62 1.81
CA LEU A 504 14.05 12.96 2.39
C LEU A 504 15.52 13.33 2.65
N LYS A 505 16.33 12.41 3.17
CA LYS A 505 17.70 12.71 3.63
C LYS A 505 18.81 12.29 2.68
N ARG A 506 18.61 11.27 1.85
CA ARG A 506 19.69 10.61 1.08
C ARG A 506 19.65 10.91 -0.42
N ILE A 507 18.54 11.45 -0.93
CA ILE A 507 18.36 11.81 -2.35
C ILE A 507 18.45 13.33 -2.52
N ASN A 508 19.38 13.77 -3.37
CA ASN A 508 19.47 15.17 -3.77
C ASN A 508 18.62 15.44 -5.02
N TRP A 509 17.37 15.86 -4.83
CA TRP A 509 16.39 16.06 -5.90
C TRP A 509 16.78 17.17 -6.90
N ASN A 510 17.45 18.22 -6.42
CA ASN A 510 17.89 19.34 -7.26
C ASN A 510 18.88 18.88 -8.35
N SER A 511 19.70 17.85 -8.07
CA SER A 511 20.64 17.29 -9.05
C SER A 511 19.95 16.64 -10.26
N TYR A 512 18.66 16.32 -10.14
CA TYR A 512 17.81 15.72 -11.17
C TYR A 512 16.87 16.72 -11.84
N LYS A 513 17.05 18.04 -11.61
CA LYS A 513 16.17 19.12 -12.11
C LYS A 513 14.73 19.01 -11.59
N ILE A 514 14.56 18.43 -10.40
CA ILE A 514 13.27 18.32 -9.70
C ILE A 514 13.32 19.23 -8.48
N ASN A 515 12.38 20.16 -8.37
CA ASN A 515 12.31 21.10 -7.27
C ASN A 515 11.21 20.71 -6.28
N GLN A 516 11.61 20.34 -5.06
CA GLN A 516 10.69 19.90 -4.00
C GLN A 516 9.63 20.94 -3.61
N THR A 517 9.90 22.23 -3.81
CA THR A 517 8.99 23.32 -3.41
C THR A 517 7.92 23.63 -4.46
N GLN A 518 8.26 23.47 -5.73
CA GLN A 518 7.39 23.82 -6.86
C GLN A 518 6.70 22.60 -7.46
N ASP A 519 7.43 21.50 -7.56
CA ASP A 519 6.95 20.28 -8.19
C ASP A 519 6.21 19.39 -7.19
N LYS A 520 5.12 18.79 -7.66
CA LYS A 520 4.39 17.77 -6.91
C LYS A 520 5.06 16.43 -7.17
N ILE A 521 5.81 15.93 -6.19
CA ILE A 521 6.59 14.69 -6.33
C ILE A 521 5.84 13.55 -5.64
N GLY A 522 5.67 12.44 -6.34
CA GLY A 522 5.19 11.17 -5.79
C GLY A 522 6.30 10.13 -5.83
N VAL A 523 6.62 9.52 -4.69
CA VAL A 523 7.62 8.46 -4.57
C VAL A 523 6.92 7.19 -4.14
N PHE A 524 7.03 6.14 -4.94
CA PHE A 524 6.44 4.83 -4.71
C PHE A 524 7.57 3.84 -4.52
N VAL A 525 7.60 3.10 -3.42
CA VAL A 525 8.58 2.05 -3.21
C VAL A 525 7.89 0.80 -2.69
N SER A 526 8.10 -0.32 -3.37
CA SER A 526 7.62 -1.64 -3.00
C SER A 526 8.81 -2.53 -2.65
N ILE A 527 8.83 -3.03 -1.42
CA ILE A 527 9.82 -3.99 -0.94
C ILE A 527 9.14 -5.35 -0.87
N VAL A 528 9.70 -6.32 -1.57
CA VAL A 528 9.13 -7.66 -1.69
C VAL A 528 10.15 -8.68 -1.18
N SER A 529 9.77 -9.51 -0.21
CA SER A 529 10.63 -10.53 0.38
C SER A 529 9.84 -11.68 1.00
N THR A 530 10.51 -12.82 1.23
CA THR A 530 9.96 -13.92 2.03
C THR A 530 9.77 -13.53 3.50
N LYS A 531 10.59 -12.62 4.03
CA LYS A 531 10.48 -12.10 5.40
C LYS A 531 10.79 -10.60 5.42
N ILE A 532 9.79 -9.80 5.77
CA ILE A 532 9.96 -8.35 5.93
C ILE A 532 10.31 -8.02 7.40
N PRO A 533 11.39 -7.26 7.64
CA PRO A 533 11.84 -6.87 8.99
C PRO A 533 11.05 -5.65 9.50
N PHE A 534 9.80 -5.88 9.91
CA PHE A 534 9.00 -4.86 10.58
C PHE A 534 9.52 -4.56 11.98
N LYS A 535 9.64 -3.28 12.34
CA LYS A 535 10.05 -2.86 13.70
C LYS A 535 8.91 -2.87 14.71
N GLY A 536 7.68 -2.59 14.28
CA GLY A 536 6.47 -2.59 15.12
C GLY A 536 5.64 -3.86 14.96
N THR A 537 4.89 -4.25 15.99
CA THR A 537 3.97 -5.40 15.96
C THR A 537 2.85 -5.25 14.93
N GLY A 538 2.42 -4.01 14.67
CA GLY A 538 1.37 -3.68 13.69
C GLY A 538 1.81 -3.73 12.22
N LYS A 539 3.09 -4.01 11.93
CA LYS A 539 3.62 -4.08 10.55
C LYS A 539 3.36 -2.81 9.71
N GLU A 540 3.71 -1.65 10.27
CA GLU A 540 3.40 -0.34 9.67
C GLU A 540 4.62 0.36 9.05
N TYR A 541 5.84 -0.07 9.38
CA TYR A 541 7.06 0.49 8.81
C TYR A 541 8.24 -0.47 8.89
N ILE A 542 9.20 -0.24 8.01
CA ILE A 542 10.49 -0.93 7.96
C ILE A 542 11.56 0.03 8.48
N GLY A 543 12.35 -0.43 9.45
CA GLY A 543 13.39 0.38 10.09
C GLY A 543 14.56 0.71 9.16
N ASP A 544 15.22 1.84 9.43
CA ASP A 544 16.42 2.30 8.71
C ASP A 544 17.73 1.69 9.26
N ASP A 545 17.64 0.72 10.16
CA ASP A 545 18.77 -0.01 10.73
C ASP A 545 19.39 -1.01 9.76
N ILE A 546 18.66 -1.38 8.70
CA ILE A 546 19.11 -2.37 7.72
C ILE A 546 19.72 -1.66 6.52
N SER A 547 21.05 -1.67 6.49
CA SER A 547 21.85 -0.93 5.51
C SER A 547 21.65 -1.43 4.07
N GLU A 548 21.44 -2.74 3.90
CA GLU A 548 21.28 -3.44 2.64
C GLU A 548 20.01 -2.97 1.93
N ILE A 549 18.86 -3.05 2.65
CA ILE A 549 17.57 -2.56 2.15
C ILE A 549 17.65 -1.06 1.86
N ALA A 550 18.25 -0.28 2.75
CA ALA A 550 18.30 1.17 2.58
C ALA A 550 19.18 1.59 1.38
N THR A 551 20.24 0.86 1.09
CA THR A 551 21.09 1.05 -0.10
C THR A 551 20.35 0.64 -1.37
N ALA A 552 19.63 -0.48 -1.34
CA ALA A 552 18.78 -0.94 -2.45
C ALA A 552 17.69 0.08 -2.81
N VAL A 553 16.96 0.58 -1.79
CA VAL A 553 15.93 1.61 -1.95
C VAL A 553 16.51 2.89 -2.53
N LYS A 554 17.68 3.33 -2.04
CA LYS A 554 18.37 4.51 -2.58
C LYS A 554 18.70 4.32 -4.06
N SER A 555 19.30 3.19 -4.42
CA SER A 555 19.66 2.87 -5.81
C SER A 555 18.42 2.85 -6.72
N ALA A 556 17.34 2.18 -6.29
CA ALA A 556 16.11 2.10 -7.07
C ALA A 556 15.47 3.48 -7.33
N ILE A 557 15.43 4.35 -6.30
CA ILE A 557 14.93 5.72 -6.47
C ILE A 557 15.84 6.53 -7.42
N GLN A 558 17.16 6.40 -7.28
CA GLN A 558 18.12 7.10 -8.15
C GLN A 558 17.94 6.72 -9.62
N GLN A 559 17.73 5.45 -9.94
CA GLN A 559 17.47 5.00 -11.31
C GLN A 559 16.20 5.64 -11.90
N CYS A 560 15.12 5.71 -11.12
CA CYS A 560 13.91 6.43 -11.53
C CYS A 560 14.16 7.92 -11.78
N CYS A 561 14.94 8.57 -10.91
CA CYS A 561 15.29 9.99 -11.05
C CYS A 561 16.16 10.26 -12.30
N ILE A 562 17.08 9.35 -12.65
CA ILE A 562 17.88 9.46 -13.88
C ILE A 562 16.98 9.39 -15.13
N GLN A 563 16.04 8.43 -15.15
CA GLN A 563 15.07 8.33 -16.25
C GLN A 563 14.19 9.59 -16.35
N LEU A 564 13.71 10.12 -15.23
CA LEU A 564 12.93 11.36 -15.23
C LEU A 564 13.74 12.56 -15.69
N LYS A 565 15.00 12.70 -15.25
CA LYS A 565 15.88 13.80 -15.64
C LYS A 565 15.98 13.92 -17.16
N SER A 566 16.19 12.80 -17.86
CA SER A 566 16.24 12.78 -19.32
C SER A 566 14.93 13.31 -19.94
N LYS A 567 13.77 12.86 -19.44
CA LYS A 567 12.47 13.33 -19.92
C LYS A 567 12.21 14.82 -19.60
N ILE A 568 12.60 15.29 -18.41
CA ILE A 568 12.41 16.68 -17.98
C ILE A 568 13.27 17.62 -18.82
N VAL A 569 14.53 17.27 -19.04
CA VAL A 569 15.45 18.04 -19.90
C VAL A 569 14.91 18.12 -21.32
N LYS A 570 14.45 17.00 -21.90
CA LYS A 570 13.83 16.99 -23.23
C LYS A 570 12.60 17.91 -23.32
N ARG A 571 11.76 17.93 -22.29
CA ARG A 571 10.57 18.81 -22.23
C ARG A 571 10.94 20.28 -22.07
N LEU A 572 11.96 20.59 -21.26
CA LEU A 572 12.46 21.95 -21.08
C LEU A 572 13.03 22.50 -22.38
N GLN A 573 13.85 21.71 -23.07
CA GLN A 573 14.43 22.07 -24.37
C GLN A 573 13.36 22.30 -25.44
N ALA A 574 12.36 21.41 -25.54
CA ALA A 574 11.25 21.60 -26.48
C ALA A 574 10.48 22.90 -26.21
N ARG A 575 10.32 23.27 -24.92
CA ARG A 575 9.71 24.54 -24.52
C ARG A 575 10.57 25.74 -24.90
N GLU A 576 11.88 25.68 -24.63
CA GLU A 576 12.83 26.73 -25.01
C GLU A 576 12.89 26.93 -26.53
N GLN A 577 12.89 25.85 -27.32
CA GLN A 577 12.80 25.91 -28.78
C GLN A 577 11.49 26.58 -29.22
N GLN A 578 10.35 26.20 -28.64
CA GLN A 578 9.07 26.81 -28.98
C GLN A 578 8.99 28.30 -28.58
N GLU A 579 9.54 28.67 -27.42
CA GLU A 579 9.62 30.07 -26.97
C GLU A 579 10.57 30.89 -27.86
N ARG A 580 11.70 30.31 -28.29
CA ARG A 580 12.62 30.92 -29.26
C ARG A 580 11.95 31.12 -30.61
N LYS A 581 11.30 30.09 -31.18
CA LYS A 581 10.54 30.20 -32.43
C LYS A 581 9.52 31.33 -32.34
N ARG A 582 8.72 31.33 -31.26
CA ARG A 582 7.71 32.36 -31.01
C ARG A 582 8.30 33.77 -30.92
N SER A 583 9.46 33.90 -30.26
CA SER A 583 10.15 35.18 -30.12
C SER A 583 10.70 35.65 -31.47
N LEU A 584 11.39 34.79 -32.21
CA LEU A 584 11.90 35.09 -33.55
C LEU A 584 10.76 35.49 -34.49
N SER A 585 9.67 34.72 -34.53
CA SER A 585 8.50 35.04 -35.35
C SER A 585 7.89 36.42 -35.04
N ARG A 586 8.00 36.89 -33.79
CA ARG A 586 7.54 38.22 -33.39
C ARG A 586 8.43 39.34 -33.95
N TYR A 587 9.74 39.11 -34.07
CA TYR A 587 10.71 40.09 -34.58
C TYR A 587 10.80 40.12 -36.12
N ILE A 588 10.33 39.06 -36.82
CA ILE A 588 10.38 38.99 -38.29
C ILE A 588 9.81 40.25 -38.96
N PRO A 589 8.61 40.77 -38.60
CA PRO A 589 8.04 41.94 -39.28
C PRO A 589 8.88 43.21 -39.14
N ASP A 590 9.48 43.41 -37.96
CA ASP A 590 10.28 44.58 -37.63
C ASP A 590 11.64 44.53 -38.36
N ALA A 591 12.31 43.37 -38.31
CA ALA A 591 13.57 43.15 -39.02
C ALA A 591 13.38 43.28 -40.54
N THR A 592 12.29 42.72 -41.07
CA THR A 592 11.96 42.83 -42.49
C THR A 592 11.68 44.27 -42.89
N GLY A 593 10.99 45.03 -42.03
CA GLY A 593 10.75 46.46 -42.24
C GLY A 593 12.06 47.26 -42.34
N ALA A 594 12.95 47.11 -41.37
CA ALA A 594 14.22 47.82 -41.33
C ALA A 594 15.13 47.47 -42.52
N VAL A 595 15.28 46.17 -42.84
CA VAL A 595 16.10 45.73 -43.98
C VAL A 595 15.53 46.25 -45.30
N TYR A 596 14.21 46.18 -45.48
CA TYR A 596 13.57 46.68 -46.69
C TYR A 596 13.70 48.21 -46.84
N GLU A 597 13.58 48.97 -45.75
CA GLU A 597 13.79 50.43 -45.77
C GLU A 597 15.22 50.81 -46.18
N VAL A 598 16.23 50.12 -45.64
CA VAL A 598 17.64 50.33 -46.03
C VAL A 598 17.84 50.00 -47.51
N LEU A 599 17.33 48.86 -47.98
CA LEU A 599 17.42 48.48 -49.40
C LEU A 599 16.72 49.50 -50.30
N LYS A 600 15.57 50.02 -49.88
CA LYS A 600 14.85 51.08 -50.60
C LYS A 600 15.68 52.36 -50.70
N GLN A 601 16.24 52.83 -49.58
CA GLN A 601 17.11 54.02 -49.56
C GLN A 601 18.37 53.83 -50.42
N MET A 602 19.03 52.67 -50.35
CA MET A 602 20.18 52.36 -51.19
C MET A 602 19.84 52.36 -52.69
N THR A 603 18.65 51.88 -53.05
CA THR A 603 18.15 51.91 -54.44
C THR A 603 17.91 53.35 -54.91
N GLU A 604 17.33 54.19 -54.05
CA GLU A 604 17.14 55.62 -54.32
C GLU A 604 18.46 56.40 -54.43
N GLU A 605 19.49 56.04 -53.64
CA GLU A 605 20.82 56.65 -53.77
C GLU A 605 21.56 56.19 -55.04
N HIS A 606 21.47 54.90 -55.39
CA HIS A 606 22.12 54.34 -56.56
C HIS A 606 21.60 54.98 -57.85
N THR A 607 20.28 55.19 -57.96
CA THR A 607 19.65 55.88 -59.10
C THR A 607 20.05 57.35 -59.22
N LYS A 608 20.32 58.04 -58.10
CA LYS A 608 20.68 59.47 -58.09
C LYS A 608 22.18 59.76 -58.28
N LYS A 609 23.08 58.92 -57.75
CA LYS A 609 24.53 59.23 -57.66
C LYS A 609 25.47 58.25 -58.38
N ARG A 610 24.96 57.17 -59.00
CA ARG A 610 25.79 56.15 -59.70
C ARG A 610 27.02 55.71 -58.88
N LYS A 611 26.83 55.45 -57.58
CA LYS A 611 27.87 54.84 -56.73
C LYS A 611 28.22 53.46 -57.28
N ARG A 612 29.52 53.16 -57.43
CA ARG A 612 30.02 51.85 -57.87
C ARG A 612 29.86 50.84 -56.73
N TYR A 613 28.87 49.96 -56.84
CA TYR A 613 28.74 48.75 -56.02
C TYR A 613 29.30 47.54 -56.77
N LYS A 614 29.53 46.41 -56.09
CA LYS A 614 29.92 45.14 -56.75
C LYS A 614 28.78 44.63 -57.63
N GLU A 615 29.08 43.85 -58.67
CA GLU A 615 28.08 43.34 -59.63
C GLU A 615 26.90 42.61 -58.96
N GLU A 616 27.17 41.83 -57.92
CA GLU A 616 26.14 41.11 -57.14
C GLU A 616 25.20 42.04 -56.38
N GLU A 617 25.72 43.15 -55.84
CA GLU A 617 24.96 44.16 -55.10
C GLU A 617 24.07 44.98 -56.05
N THR A 618 24.57 45.30 -57.24
CA THR A 618 23.78 45.97 -58.29
C THR A 618 22.62 45.11 -58.79
N ALA A 619 22.81 43.79 -58.93
CA ALA A 619 21.75 42.87 -59.33
C ALA A 619 20.65 42.73 -58.27
N MET A 620 20.99 42.83 -57.00
CA MET A 620 20.03 42.86 -55.88
C MET A 620 19.20 44.15 -55.88
N LEU A 621 19.85 45.30 -56.04
CA LEU A 621 19.16 46.60 -56.08
C LEU A 621 18.23 46.74 -57.30
N GLU A 622 18.58 46.13 -58.44
CA GLU A 622 17.68 46.06 -59.61
C GLU A 622 16.44 45.18 -59.36
N LYS A 623 16.56 44.10 -58.56
CA LYS A 623 15.42 43.26 -58.21
C LYS A 623 14.47 43.95 -57.24
N VAL A 624 15.01 44.80 -56.35
CA VAL A 624 14.22 45.68 -55.47
C VAL A 624 13.52 46.78 -56.29
N SER A 625 14.20 47.39 -57.27
CA SER A 625 13.60 48.44 -58.11
C SER A 625 12.48 47.91 -59.03
N LYS A 626 12.58 46.65 -59.47
CA LYS A 626 11.54 45.94 -60.24
C LYS A 626 10.40 45.37 -59.38
N LEU A 627 10.36 45.65 -58.07
CA LEU A 627 9.37 45.13 -57.11
C LEU A 627 9.30 43.60 -57.02
N ILE A 628 10.37 42.89 -57.41
CA ILE A 628 10.46 41.43 -57.33
C ILE A 628 10.77 41.00 -55.89
N ILE A 629 11.56 41.80 -55.18
CA ILE A 629 11.81 41.65 -53.74
C ILE A 629 10.90 42.64 -53.02
N THR A 630 9.81 42.15 -52.44
CA THR A 630 8.90 42.94 -51.61
C THR A 630 9.13 42.68 -50.13
N LYS A 631 8.53 43.52 -49.28
CA LYS A 631 8.51 43.32 -47.83
C LYS A 631 7.90 41.96 -47.46
N GLU A 632 6.95 41.46 -48.23
CA GLU A 632 6.30 40.16 -47.99
C GLU A 632 7.22 39.00 -48.39
N THR A 633 7.94 39.11 -49.51
CA THR A 633 8.91 38.09 -49.94
C THR A 633 10.04 37.91 -48.93
N LEU A 634 10.57 39.02 -48.40
CA LEU A 634 11.59 38.97 -47.35
C LEU A 634 11.05 38.36 -46.05
N LYS A 635 9.80 38.67 -45.69
CA LYS A 635 9.14 38.13 -44.50
C LYS A 635 8.97 36.62 -44.60
N GLU A 636 8.53 36.11 -45.74
CA GLU A 636 8.37 34.68 -46.00
C GLU A 636 9.73 33.96 -45.99
N LYS A 637 10.76 34.52 -46.64
CA LYS A 637 12.10 33.93 -46.64
C LYS A 637 12.74 33.89 -45.26
N LEU A 638 12.55 34.94 -44.45
CA LEU A 638 12.98 34.95 -43.04
C LEU A 638 12.21 33.93 -42.20
N ALA A 639 10.90 33.75 -42.46
CA ALA A 639 10.11 32.73 -41.77
C ALA A 639 10.56 31.31 -42.14
N GLU A 640 10.74 31.01 -43.43
CA GLU A 640 11.30 29.73 -43.91
C GLU A 640 12.67 29.44 -43.27
N HIS A 641 13.54 30.45 -43.20
CA HIS A 641 14.86 30.28 -42.61
C HIS A 641 14.80 29.96 -41.11
N VAL A 642 13.89 30.59 -40.35
CA VAL A 642 13.68 30.26 -38.93
C VAL A 642 13.20 28.81 -38.79
N GLU A 643 12.32 28.33 -39.68
CA GLU A 643 11.87 26.94 -39.65
C GLU A 643 12.97 25.93 -40.02
N GLN A 644 13.84 26.27 -40.98
CA GLN A 644 14.99 25.46 -41.35
C GLN A 644 15.99 25.34 -40.20
N VAL A 645 16.32 26.45 -39.53
CA VAL A 645 17.23 26.44 -38.38
C VAL A 645 16.67 25.61 -37.22
N ASP A 646 15.36 25.70 -36.96
CA ASP A 646 14.71 24.87 -35.95
C ASP A 646 14.76 23.36 -36.33
N TYR A 647 14.60 23.03 -37.62
CA TYR A 647 14.70 21.66 -38.11
C TYR A 647 16.13 21.10 -38.01
N GLU A 648 17.15 21.87 -38.41
CA GLU A 648 18.56 21.49 -38.31
C GLU A 648 18.98 21.26 -36.86
N MET A 649 18.58 22.16 -35.96
CA MET A 649 18.84 22.01 -34.52
C MET A 649 18.15 20.78 -33.91
N ALA A 650 16.93 20.45 -34.36
CA ALA A 650 16.25 19.24 -33.93
C ALA A 650 16.97 17.97 -34.40
N LEU A 651 17.55 18.00 -35.61
CA LEU A 651 18.31 16.90 -36.19
C LEU A 651 19.65 16.69 -35.47
N GLU A 652 20.41 17.76 -35.22
CA GLU A 652 21.64 17.71 -34.44
C GLU A 652 21.40 17.12 -33.04
N TYR A 653 20.30 17.48 -32.39
CA TYR A 653 19.94 16.91 -31.10
C TYR A 653 19.65 15.40 -31.15
N ALA A 654 18.93 14.93 -32.17
CA ALA A 654 18.65 13.50 -32.36
C ALA A 654 19.96 12.72 -32.53
N THR A 655 20.93 13.28 -33.27
CA THR A 655 22.26 12.66 -33.44
C THR A 655 23.08 12.64 -32.15
N GLN A 656 23.08 13.70 -31.34
CA GLN A 656 23.85 13.75 -30.09
C GLN A 656 23.26 12.89 -28.95
N SER A 657 21.94 12.70 -28.94
CA SER A 657 21.25 11.93 -27.89
C SER A 657 21.23 10.42 -28.14
N GLY A 658 21.70 9.95 -29.31
CA GLY A 658 21.69 8.53 -29.68
C GLY A 658 20.27 7.96 -29.88
N VAL A 659 19.24 8.81 -29.90
CA VAL A 659 17.85 8.42 -30.11
C VAL A 659 17.56 8.58 -31.60
N SER A 660 17.66 7.47 -32.35
CA SER A 660 17.21 7.36 -33.74
C SER A 660 15.68 7.25 -33.81
N GLU A 661 14.96 8.20 -33.21
CA GLU A 661 13.55 8.39 -33.55
C GLU A 661 13.46 9.57 -34.50
N GLU A 662 13.31 9.28 -35.78
CA GLU A 662 12.86 10.27 -36.75
C GLU A 662 11.59 10.95 -36.20
N PRO A 663 11.44 12.28 -36.37
CA PRO A 663 10.24 12.97 -35.96
C PRO A 663 9.03 12.32 -36.66
N ARG A 664 8.20 11.61 -35.89
CA ARG A 664 6.97 11.01 -36.42
C ARG A 664 6.07 12.13 -36.93
N ALA A 665 6.00 12.29 -38.24
CA ALA A 665 5.03 13.16 -38.87
C ALA A 665 3.63 12.63 -38.54
N ASN A 666 2.78 13.49 -38.00
CA ASN A 666 1.36 13.17 -37.88
C ASN A 666 0.79 13.07 -39.30
N ILE A 667 0.55 11.85 -39.77
CA ILE A 667 -0.19 11.61 -41.01
C ILE A 667 -1.67 11.79 -40.68
N TYR A 668 -2.23 12.95 -41.05
CA TYR A 668 -3.67 13.14 -41.04
C TYR A 668 -4.24 12.46 -42.29
N LEU A 669 -4.94 11.34 -42.11
CA LEU A 669 -5.71 10.73 -43.17
C LEU A 669 -6.90 11.66 -43.48
N GLN A 670 -6.83 12.35 -44.62
CA GLN A 670 -7.94 13.15 -45.12
C GLN A 670 -9.00 12.21 -45.70
N GLN A 671 -10.21 12.24 -45.13
CA GLN A 671 -11.34 11.44 -45.57
C GLN A 671 -11.80 11.95 -46.95
N LEU A 672 -11.59 11.17 -48.01
CA LEU A 672 -12.00 11.50 -49.37
C LEU A 672 -13.33 10.82 -49.69
N ASN A 673 -14.42 11.51 -49.35
CA ASN A 673 -15.82 11.26 -49.74
C ASN A 673 -16.48 9.96 -49.23
N PRO A 674 -17.69 10.04 -48.62
CA PRO A 674 -18.34 8.87 -47.98
C PRO A 674 -18.88 7.75 -48.90
N ASN A 675 -18.72 7.85 -50.22
CA ASN A 675 -19.59 7.12 -51.16
C ASN A 675 -18.89 6.13 -52.12
N HIS A 676 -17.61 5.79 -51.94
CA HIS A 676 -16.95 4.79 -52.80
C HIS A 676 -16.20 3.73 -52.01
N SER A 677 -16.72 2.50 -52.00
CA SER A 677 -16.10 1.32 -51.41
C SER A 677 -15.08 0.69 -52.37
N ASN A 678 -13.90 1.31 -52.51
CA ASN A 678 -12.76 0.68 -53.17
C ASN A 678 -11.66 0.45 -52.11
N PHE A 679 -11.40 -0.81 -51.77
CA PHE A 679 -10.34 -1.17 -50.82
C PHE A 679 -9.04 -1.49 -51.56
N ILE A 680 -7.92 -0.99 -51.06
CA ILE A 680 -6.58 -1.42 -51.49
C ILE A 680 -5.92 -2.14 -50.32
N ASP A 681 -5.61 -3.43 -50.52
CA ASP A 681 -4.87 -4.23 -49.54
C ASP A 681 -3.36 -4.18 -49.87
N LEU A 682 -2.57 -3.65 -48.92
CA LEU A 682 -1.12 -3.65 -48.97
C LEU A 682 -0.58 -4.76 -48.07
N HIS A 683 0.17 -5.69 -48.66
CA HIS A 683 0.69 -6.86 -47.95
C HIS A 683 2.17 -6.65 -47.56
N SER A 684 2.46 -6.84 -46.27
CA SER A 684 3.81 -6.96 -45.70
C SER A 684 3.97 -8.38 -45.11
N PRO A 685 5.20 -8.93 -44.98
CA PRO A 685 5.41 -10.28 -44.44
C PRO A 685 4.85 -10.49 -43.02
N THR A 686 4.61 -9.42 -42.27
CA THR A 686 4.16 -9.47 -40.87
C THR A 686 2.73 -8.98 -40.65
N PHE A 687 2.12 -8.28 -41.60
CA PHE A 687 0.73 -7.82 -41.51
C PHE A 687 0.17 -7.40 -42.88
N VAL A 688 -1.16 -7.36 -42.99
CA VAL A 688 -1.88 -6.82 -44.15
C VAL A 688 -2.58 -5.54 -43.75
N PHE A 689 -2.36 -4.47 -44.51
CA PHE A 689 -2.95 -3.16 -44.29
C PHE A 689 -4.05 -2.92 -45.32
N ARG A 690 -5.32 -2.90 -44.89
CA ARG A 690 -6.47 -2.62 -45.74
C ARG A 690 -6.77 -1.13 -45.69
N LEU A 691 -6.48 -0.41 -46.78
CA LEU A 691 -6.86 0.98 -46.92
C LEU A 691 -8.32 1.04 -47.36
N ILE A 692 -9.16 1.60 -46.49
CA ILE A 692 -10.51 2.05 -46.85
C ILE A 692 -10.30 3.45 -47.46
N LEU A 693 -10.36 3.57 -48.79
CA LEU A 693 -10.23 4.85 -49.48
C LEU A 693 -11.43 5.76 -49.18
#